data_AF-A0A6A5U3L7-F1
#
_entry.id   AF-A0A6A5U3L7-F1
#
_cell.length_a   1.000
_cell.length_b   1.000
_cell.length_c   1.000
_cell.angle_alpha   90.00
_cell.angle_beta   90.00
_cell.angle_gamma   90.00
#
_symmetry.space_group_name_H-M   'P 1'
#
loop_
_entity.id
_entity.type
_entity.pdbx_description
1 polymer ?
#
loop_
_entity_poly.entity_id
_entity_poly.type
_entity_poly.pdbx_seq_one_letter_code
_entity_poly.pdbx_strand_id
1 'polypeptide(L)'
;MVFELHIWGPAFGLPSIDPECNATVAYFNRIVPQGQWALIADYDTSMSPQNEFPVLLDGSTKTSGFSNIVSYLRNHHSGAYDLDYNLTHQQQTDKTAFLSFLHSIASPLLDLYLYVSAENYNATTSSSYTIILPWLSNYIIPPKRRDLARARTAHLGLGGLDVAEATENARRPGTGTASSEYEAAKRAAGIPTDNEPKALNMGRGKGLGGLLSSPIYAARFKLDSLSNELLEPLSDLLGKKDYLLEGDKPSSLDCLAFGYLSLMLYAPVPQTWLKETIQTKYPRVLRYIRRLREDLLGGEDVNAVDVWSVASGRADCLSRGLPWQPRKVQALASQVARVTSEVISNLPLVSTIVPRRSVIQDQHDNPSKATSSLPSPLTVNAFVAISAAATVGLAGWALHHRRNPREGLLIFWALRPQTGAGGFGEAESFLSVLAANFPPTTANMHRTYSMRQSRAPTASQIQNPPPPVSSTKGGRFFGKGNIGHTFRHKSAGAFGPDLAKKLSALVKMEKNVMRSMELVSRERMEVAQQLSIWGEACDDDVSDVTDKLGVLIYEIGELEDQFVDRYDQYRVTIKSIRNIEASVQPSRDRKQKITDQIAQLKYKEPNSPRIVVLEQELVRAEAESLVAEAQLSNITREKLKAAFTYQFDAMREHCEKLAIIAGFGKHLLELVDDSPVTPGETRNAYDGYEASKAIIQDCEDALTNWVSQNASVSSKLSQRSRTLSQRRKNAVARRAEGVDLSHQDQPLENRESGLWIPASEHQGNGYEDEEEEDLDAPSTVTTETRGREEERIAA
;
A
#
# COMPACT_ATOMS: atom_id res chain seq x y z
N MET A 1 21.91 -42.96 -16.75
CA MET A 1 21.81 -41.99 -15.64
C MET A 1 20.34 -41.81 -15.35
N VAL A 2 19.94 -41.74 -14.09
CA VAL A 2 18.52 -41.69 -13.70
C VAL A 2 18.17 -40.23 -13.40
N PHE A 3 17.09 -39.71 -13.99
CA PHE A 3 16.59 -38.38 -13.69
C PHE A 3 16.05 -38.34 -12.26
N GLU A 4 16.57 -37.45 -11.41
CA GLU A 4 16.05 -37.24 -10.05
C GLU A 4 15.08 -36.03 -10.10
N LEU A 5 13.77 -36.28 -9.96
CA LEU A 5 12.74 -35.25 -9.93
C LEU A 5 12.35 -34.94 -8.48
N HIS A 6 12.63 -33.71 -8.04
CA HIS A 6 12.27 -33.22 -6.71
C HIS A 6 10.95 -32.44 -6.77
N ILE A 7 9.99 -32.87 -5.96
CA ILE A 7 8.65 -32.27 -5.87
C ILE A 7 8.24 -32.04 -4.41
N TRP A 8 7.20 -31.23 -4.19
CA TRP A 8 6.51 -31.23 -2.90
C TRP A 8 5.83 -32.58 -2.68
N GLY A 9 5.75 -33.01 -1.42
CA GLY A 9 5.14 -34.29 -1.08
C GLY A 9 3.64 -34.39 -1.41
N PRO A 10 3.11 -35.62 -1.37
CA PRO A 10 1.75 -35.95 -1.80
C PRO A 10 0.67 -35.40 -0.87
N ALA A 11 -0.44 -34.95 -1.47
CA ALA A 11 -1.62 -34.45 -0.78
C ALA A 11 -2.87 -34.77 -1.59
N PHE A 12 -4.02 -34.92 -0.92
CA PHE A 12 -5.34 -35.05 -1.56
C PHE A 12 -5.48 -36.25 -2.53
N GLY A 13 -4.72 -37.33 -2.33
CA GLY A 13 -4.67 -38.47 -3.26
C GLY A 13 -3.93 -38.17 -4.56
N LEU A 14 -3.21 -37.04 -4.64
CA LEU A 14 -2.37 -36.63 -5.76
C LEU A 14 -0.88 -36.74 -5.38
N PRO A 15 0.02 -36.85 -6.38
CA PRO A 15 1.47 -36.95 -6.13
C PRO A 15 2.07 -35.76 -5.37
N SER A 16 1.46 -34.57 -5.48
CA SER A 16 1.94 -33.34 -4.88
C SER A 16 0.82 -32.38 -4.46
N ILE A 17 1.10 -31.52 -3.48
CA ILE A 17 0.22 -30.39 -3.11
C ILE A 17 0.29 -29.21 -4.10
N ASP A 18 1.31 -29.18 -4.97
CA ASP A 18 1.59 -28.08 -5.88
C ASP A 18 1.20 -28.43 -7.33
N PRO A 19 0.57 -27.52 -8.09
CA PRO A 19 0.01 -27.82 -9.41
C PRO A 19 1.10 -28.16 -10.44
N GLU A 20 2.21 -27.41 -10.47
CA GLU A 20 3.29 -27.64 -11.42
C GLU A 20 4.03 -28.94 -11.14
N CYS A 21 4.15 -29.32 -9.87
CA CYS A 21 4.69 -30.61 -9.48
C CYS A 21 3.82 -31.76 -10.00
N ASN A 22 2.50 -31.67 -9.83
CA ASN A 22 1.56 -32.67 -10.37
C ASN A 22 1.63 -32.76 -11.91
N ALA A 23 1.72 -31.61 -12.59
CA ALA A 23 1.87 -31.55 -14.04
C ALA A 23 3.16 -32.22 -14.52
N THR A 24 4.28 -31.99 -13.82
CA THR A 24 5.58 -32.58 -14.16
C THR A 24 5.58 -34.09 -13.94
N VAL A 25 5.01 -34.56 -12.83
CA VAL A 25 4.88 -36.01 -12.58
C VAL A 25 4.05 -36.68 -13.68
N ALA A 26 2.93 -36.07 -14.06
CA ALA A 26 2.09 -36.57 -15.14
C ALA A 26 2.83 -36.62 -16.49
N TYR A 27 3.63 -35.59 -16.79
CA TYR A 27 4.46 -35.53 -18.00
C TYR A 27 5.52 -36.65 -18.00
N PHE A 28 6.25 -36.83 -16.89
CA PHE A 28 7.28 -37.87 -16.76
C PHE A 28 6.71 -39.28 -16.83
N ASN A 29 5.59 -39.55 -16.17
CA ASN A 29 4.98 -40.88 -16.16
C ASN A 29 4.57 -41.34 -17.56
N ARG A 30 4.23 -40.41 -18.46
CA ARG A 30 3.82 -40.73 -19.83
C ARG A 30 5.00 -40.97 -20.78
N ILE A 31 6.08 -40.22 -20.59
CA ILE A 31 7.18 -40.13 -21.55
C ILE A 31 8.37 -41.02 -21.15
N VAL A 32 8.71 -41.00 -19.86
CA VAL A 32 9.94 -41.62 -19.37
C VAL A 32 9.60 -43.00 -18.80
N PRO A 33 10.17 -44.09 -19.35
CA PRO A 33 9.94 -45.43 -18.83
C PRO A 33 10.30 -45.55 -17.35
N GLN A 34 9.51 -46.35 -16.61
CA GLN A 34 9.76 -46.65 -15.21
C GLN A 34 11.16 -47.28 -15.06
N GLY A 35 12.05 -46.63 -14.31
CA GLY A 35 13.45 -47.03 -14.11
C GLY A 35 14.51 -46.05 -14.65
N GLN A 36 14.13 -45.13 -15.54
CA GLN A 36 15.02 -44.05 -16.02
C GLN A 36 14.85 -42.74 -15.25
N TRP A 37 13.87 -42.68 -14.35
CA TRP A 37 13.62 -41.55 -13.47
C TRP A 37 13.21 -42.02 -12.07
N ALA A 38 13.47 -41.17 -11.10
CA ALA A 38 13.13 -41.35 -9.69
C ALA A 38 12.45 -40.08 -9.16
N LEU A 39 11.43 -40.29 -8.32
CA LEU A 39 10.63 -39.24 -7.72
C LEU A 39 11.00 -39.08 -6.25
N ILE A 40 11.38 -37.86 -5.86
CA ILE A 40 11.83 -37.54 -4.51
C ILE A 40 10.91 -36.47 -3.93
N ALA A 41 10.24 -36.81 -2.82
CA ALA A 41 9.47 -35.85 -2.03
C ALA A 41 10.43 -34.97 -1.23
N ASP A 42 10.67 -33.76 -1.72
CA ASP A 42 11.52 -32.76 -1.07
C ASP A 42 10.69 -31.64 -0.40
N TYR A 43 11.30 -30.93 0.55
CA TYR A 43 10.76 -29.68 1.12
C TYR A 43 11.77 -28.53 1.05
N ASP A 44 13.02 -28.83 0.67
CA ASP A 44 14.10 -27.87 0.60
C ASP A 44 14.14 -27.16 -0.75
N THR A 45 13.48 -26.00 -0.84
CA THR A 45 13.42 -25.24 -2.09
C THR A 45 14.74 -24.54 -2.47
N SER A 46 15.73 -24.49 -1.58
CA SER A 46 17.02 -23.82 -1.83
C SER A 46 17.88 -24.50 -2.89
N MET A 47 17.52 -25.72 -3.29
CA MET A 47 18.16 -26.44 -4.38
C MET A 47 17.92 -25.77 -5.74
N SER A 48 16.88 -24.95 -5.85
CA SER A 48 16.53 -24.19 -7.06
C SER A 48 16.95 -22.72 -6.96
N PRO A 49 17.35 -22.08 -8.07
CA PRO A 49 17.62 -20.64 -8.09
C PRO A 49 16.37 -19.80 -7.77
N GLN A 50 15.20 -20.29 -8.17
CA GLN A 50 13.89 -19.64 -8.02
C GLN A 50 13.20 -19.92 -6.67
N ASN A 51 13.77 -20.79 -5.82
CA ASN A 51 13.14 -21.28 -4.58
C ASN A 51 11.76 -21.93 -4.79
N GLU A 52 11.56 -22.59 -5.93
CA GLU A 52 10.30 -23.25 -6.31
C GLU A 52 10.58 -24.70 -6.74
N PHE A 53 9.60 -25.57 -6.48
CA PHE A 53 9.52 -26.92 -7.05
C PHE A 53 8.45 -26.88 -8.15
N PRO A 54 8.59 -27.63 -9.25
CA PRO A 54 9.43 -28.82 -9.46
C PRO A 54 10.88 -28.51 -9.85
N VAL A 55 11.81 -29.40 -9.47
CA VAL A 55 13.24 -29.34 -9.87
C VAL A 55 13.68 -30.67 -10.44
N LEU A 56 14.26 -30.63 -11.65
CA LEU A 56 14.91 -31.77 -12.27
C LEU A 56 16.43 -31.70 -12.04
N LEU A 57 16.98 -32.79 -11.53
CA LEU A 57 18.43 -33.03 -11.47
C LEU A 57 18.81 -34.09 -12.49
N ASP A 58 19.63 -33.70 -13.47
CA ASP A 58 20.31 -34.62 -14.37
C ASP A 58 21.82 -34.51 -14.11
N GLY A 59 22.32 -35.39 -13.25
CA GLY A 59 23.71 -35.40 -12.78
C GLY A 59 24.09 -34.09 -12.07
N SER A 60 24.77 -33.19 -12.78
CA SER A 60 25.21 -31.88 -12.29
C SER A 60 24.31 -30.72 -12.71
N THR A 61 23.43 -30.93 -13.69
CA THR A 61 22.54 -29.88 -14.20
C THR A 61 21.24 -29.82 -13.41
N LYS A 62 20.81 -28.59 -13.08
CA LYS A 62 19.60 -28.33 -12.29
C LYS A 62 18.68 -27.41 -13.06
N THR A 63 17.44 -27.85 -13.27
CA THR A 63 16.42 -27.07 -13.99
C THR A 63 15.16 -26.96 -13.13
N SER A 64 14.62 -25.75 -12.93
CA SER A 64 13.43 -25.49 -12.11
C SER A 64 12.26 -24.97 -12.93
N GLY A 65 11.04 -25.37 -12.55
CA GLY A 65 9.78 -24.95 -13.17
C GLY A 65 9.34 -25.84 -14.33
N PHE A 66 8.03 -26.04 -14.48
CA PHE A 66 7.47 -26.99 -15.46
C PHE A 66 7.91 -26.68 -16.91
N SER A 67 7.73 -25.44 -17.37
CA SER A 67 8.06 -25.03 -18.74
C SER A 67 9.54 -25.17 -19.08
N ASN A 68 10.42 -24.90 -18.10
CA ASN A 68 11.86 -25.05 -18.27
C ASN A 68 12.28 -26.52 -18.29
N ILE A 69 11.64 -27.37 -17.48
CA ILE A 69 11.89 -28.81 -17.49
C ILE A 69 11.48 -29.42 -18.82
N VAL A 70 10.31 -29.05 -19.35
CA VAL A 70 9.85 -29.52 -20.68
C VAL A 70 10.80 -29.06 -21.79
N SER A 71 11.24 -27.79 -21.78
CA SER A 71 12.19 -27.28 -22.78
C SER A 71 13.57 -27.93 -22.66
N TYR A 72 14.02 -28.21 -21.43
CA TYR A 72 15.26 -28.95 -21.16
C TYR A 72 15.21 -30.37 -21.75
N LEU A 73 14.12 -31.10 -21.50
CA LEU A 73 13.95 -32.47 -22.03
C LEU A 73 13.91 -32.51 -23.56
N ARG A 74 13.26 -31.51 -24.19
CA ARG A 74 13.27 -31.34 -25.65
C ARG A 74 14.68 -31.19 -26.20
N ASN A 75 15.50 -30.34 -25.57
CA ASN A 75 16.83 -29.97 -26.05
C ASN A 75 17.88 -31.07 -25.80
N HIS A 76 17.83 -31.76 -24.66
CA HIS A 76 18.88 -32.71 -24.26
C HIS A 76 18.77 -34.12 -24.89
N HIS A 77 17.58 -34.55 -25.32
CA HIS A 77 17.33 -35.94 -25.75
C HIS A 77 16.80 -36.11 -27.18
N SER A 78 17.16 -35.21 -28.11
CA SER A 78 16.83 -35.29 -29.54
C SER A 78 15.34 -35.53 -29.84
N GLY A 79 14.44 -34.98 -29.01
CA GLY A 79 12.99 -35.07 -29.20
C GLY A 79 12.33 -36.39 -28.80
N ALA A 80 13.07 -37.40 -28.32
CA ALA A 80 12.50 -38.68 -27.90
C ALA A 80 11.57 -38.55 -26.68
N TYR A 81 11.75 -37.49 -25.88
CA TYR A 81 10.99 -37.21 -24.66
C TYR A 81 10.10 -35.96 -24.76
N ASP A 82 9.53 -35.72 -25.94
CA ASP A 82 8.64 -34.58 -26.20
C ASP A 82 7.22 -35.06 -26.57
N LEU A 83 6.23 -34.73 -25.74
CA LEU A 83 4.82 -34.96 -26.10
C LEU A 83 4.38 -34.08 -27.27
N ASP A 84 5.05 -32.94 -27.43
CA ASP A 84 4.63 -31.90 -28.36
C ASP A 84 5.30 -32.02 -29.74
N TYR A 85 6.02 -33.12 -30.02
CA TYR A 85 6.80 -33.28 -31.25
C TYR A 85 5.93 -33.20 -32.53
N ASN A 86 4.67 -33.63 -32.45
CA ASN A 86 3.75 -33.66 -33.59
C ASN A 86 2.90 -32.40 -33.74
N LEU A 87 3.06 -31.39 -32.86
CA LEU A 87 2.21 -30.21 -32.90
C LEU A 87 2.52 -29.33 -34.11
N THR A 88 1.46 -28.86 -34.76
CA THR A 88 1.57 -27.83 -35.79
C THR A 88 2.02 -26.50 -35.18
N HIS A 89 2.60 -25.62 -36.01
CA HIS A 89 3.04 -24.30 -35.56
C HIS A 89 1.91 -23.49 -34.91
N GLN A 90 0.68 -23.57 -35.45
CA GLN A 90 -0.51 -22.92 -34.87
C GLN A 90 -0.85 -23.50 -33.49
N GLN A 91 -0.83 -24.82 -33.35
CA GLN A 91 -1.07 -25.44 -32.04
C GLN A 91 0.05 -25.13 -31.04
N GLN A 92 1.28 -24.92 -31.50
CA GLN A 92 2.40 -24.54 -30.65
C GLN A 92 2.25 -23.10 -30.12
N THR A 93 1.72 -22.17 -30.94
CA THR A 93 1.38 -20.83 -30.48
C THR A 93 0.21 -20.84 -29.50
N ASP A 94 -0.84 -21.61 -29.81
CA ASP A 94 -2.01 -21.75 -28.92
C ASP A 94 -1.62 -22.37 -27.58
N LYS A 95 -0.80 -23.43 -27.60
CA LYS A 95 -0.22 -24.04 -26.41
C LYS A 95 0.47 -23.01 -25.53
N THR A 96 1.34 -22.20 -26.11
CA THR A 96 2.12 -21.21 -25.35
C THR A 96 1.20 -20.14 -24.75
N ALA A 97 0.20 -19.67 -25.52
CA ALA A 97 -0.79 -18.73 -25.03
C ALA A 97 -1.62 -19.32 -23.87
N PHE A 98 -2.08 -20.56 -24.00
CA PHE A 98 -2.88 -21.22 -22.97
C PHE A 98 -2.07 -21.63 -21.74
N LEU A 99 -0.78 -21.96 -21.88
CA LEU A 99 0.12 -22.15 -20.73
C LEU A 99 0.25 -20.86 -19.92
N SER A 100 0.50 -19.73 -20.58
CA SER A 100 0.57 -18.41 -19.91
C SER A 100 -0.77 -18.02 -19.28
N PHE A 101 -1.89 -18.32 -19.95
CA PHE A 101 -3.25 -18.10 -19.43
C PHE A 101 -3.53 -18.92 -18.16
N LEU A 102 -3.16 -20.21 -18.15
CA LEU A 102 -3.31 -21.05 -16.96
C LEU A 102 -2.49 -20.51 -15.79
N HIS A 103 -1.23 -20.13 -16.02
CA HIS A 103 -0.41 -19.55 -14.96
C HIS A 103 -0.98 -18.24 -14.42
N SER A 104 -1.51 -17.36 -15.27
CA SER A 104 -2.02 -16.05 -14.85
C SER A 104 -3.36 -16.11 -14.12
N ILE A 105 -4.29 -16.97 -14.54
CA ILE A 105 -5.66 -17.04 -13.98
C ILE A 105 -5.83 -18.19 -12.99
N ALA A 106 -5.32 -19.39 -13.31
CA ALA A 106 -5.52 -20.57 -12.46
C ALA A 106 -4.70 -20.49 -11.17
N SER A 107 -3.50 -19.89 -11.19
CA SER A 107 -2.68 -19.76 -9.97
C SER A 107 -3.34 -18.88 -8.91
N PRO A 108 -3.79 -17.64 -9.18
CA PRO A 108 -4.49 -16.84 -8.18
C PRO A 108 -5.81 -17.46 -7.71
N LEU A 109 -6.52 -18.16 -8.60
CA LEU A 109 -7.77 -18.84 -8.24
C LEU A 109 -7.51 -20.01 -7.26
N LEU A 110 -6.47 -20.80 -7.49
CA LEU A 110 -6.05 -21.87 -6.59
C LEU A 110 -5.55 -21.31 -5.25
N ASP A 111 -4.82 -20.19 -5.29
CA ASP A 111 -4.36 -19.47 -4.10
C ASP A 111 -5.54 -19.00 -3.23
N LEU A 112 -6.59 -18.46 -3.85
CA LEU A 112 -7.84 -18.10 -3.17
C LEU A 112 -8.51 -19.32 -2.52
N TYR A 113 -8.53 -20.45 -3.23
CA TYR A 113 -9.21 -21.67 -2.82
C TYR A 113 -8.52 -22.39 -1.65
N LEU A 114 -7.19 -22.56 -1.71
CA LEU A 114 -6.44 -23.37 -0.73
C LEU A 114 -5.76 -22.57 0.38
N TYR A 115 -5.36 -21.31 0.13
CA TYR A 115 -4.50 -20.56 1.04
C TYR A 115 -5.16 -19.30 1.64
N VAL A 116 -5.91 -18.54 0.85
CA VAL A 116 -6.52 -17.28 1.33
C VAL A 116 -7.71 -17.58 2.24
N SER A 117 -8.61 -18.49 1.86
CA SER A 117 -9.72 -18.92 2.73
C SER A 117 -9.18 -19.53 4.02
N ALA A 118 -9.36 -18.82 5.16
CA ALA A 118 -8.89 -19.31 6.47
C ALA A 118 -9.50 -20.66 6.85
N GLU A 119 -10.76 -20.90 6.51
CA GLU A 119 -11.45 -22.16 6.82
C GLU A 119 -10.83 -23.32 6.05
N ASN A 120 -10.63 -23.16 4.74
CA ASN A 120 -9.98 -24.18 3.91
C ASN A 120 -8.52 -24.41 4.33
N TYR A 121 -7.77 -23.32 4.57
CA TYR A 121 -6.37 -23.42 4.95
C TYR A 121 -6.18 -24.13 6.29
N ASN A 122 -6.94 -23.73 7.31
CA ASN A 122 -6.78 -24.27 8.66
C ASN A 122 -7.25 -25.74 8.76
N ALA A 123 -8.32 -26.11 8.05
CA ALA A 123 -8.86 -27.46 8.12
C ALA A 123 -8.08 -28.46 7.26
N THR A 124 -7.58 -28.05 6.09
CA THR A 124 -7.11 -29.00 5.06
C THR A 124 -5.69 -28.76 4.61
N THR A 125 -5.37 -27.54 4.17
CA THR A 125 -4.05 -27.22 3.60
C THR A 125 -2.94 -27.31 4.65
N SER A 126 -3.11 -26.70 5.82
CA SER A 126 -2.14 -26.74 6.92
C SER A 126 -1.94 -28.15 7.48
N SER A 127 -3.03 -28.91 7.59
CA SER A 127 -3.01 -30.32 8.00
C SER A 127 -2.23 -31.17 7.01
N SER A 128 -2.44 -30.97 5.70
CA SER A 128 -1.71 -31.68 4.64
C SER A 128 -0.20 -31.40 4.68
N TYR A 129 0.19 -30.15 4.95
CA TYR A 129 1.61 -29.82 5.15
C TYR A 129 2.23 -30.48 6.38
N THR A 130 1.45 -30.67 7.45
CA THR A 130 1.93 -31.34 8.66
C THR A 130 2.29 -32.80 8.39
N ILE A 131 1.66 -33.44 7.40
CA ILE A 131 1.96 -34.81 6.98
C ILE A 131 3.25 -34.86 6.13
N ILE A 132 3.47 -33.85 5.29
CA ILE A 132 4.57 -33.81 4.31
C ILE A 132 5.87 -33.24 4.89
N LEU A 133 5.80 -32.41 5.93
CA LEU A 133 6.94 -31.65 6.43
C LEU A 133 7.45 -32.18 7.78
N PRO A 134 8.76 -32.08 8.06
CA PRO A 134 9.27 -32.23 9.41
C PRO A 134 8.70 -31.17 10.35
N TRP A 135 8.64 -31.52 11.64
CA TRP A 135 8.00 -30.71 12.69
C TRP A 135 8.43 -29.23 12.71
N LEU A 136 9.73 -28.92 12.56
CA LEU A 136 10.23 -27.54 12.61
C LEU A 136 9.82 -26.73 11.37
N SER A 137 9.83 -27.36 10.19
CA SER A 137 9.53 -26.73 8.91
C SER A 137 8.07 -26.33 8.78
N ASN A 138 7.18 -26.99 9.54
CA ASN A 138 5.74 -26.72 9.55
C ASN A 138 5.38 -25.32 10.07
N TYR A 139 6.23 -24.71 10.90
CA TYR A 139 6.01 -23.35 11.42
C TYR A 139 6.50 -22.25 10.46
N ILE A 140 7.25 -22.61 9.41
CA ILE A 140 7.90 -21.65 8.51
C ILE A 140 7.30 -21.72 7.11
N ILE A 141 7.25 -22.91 6.50
CA ILE A 141 6.90 -23.07 5.09
C ILE A 141 5.42 -22.75 4.84
N PRO A 142 4.43 -23.32 5.56
CA PRO A 142 3.02 -23.05 5.30
C PRO A 142 2.63 -21.59 5.51
N PRO A 143 3.02 -20.90 6.61
CA PRO A 143 2.76 -19.47 6.77
C PRO A 143 3.39 -18.62 5.65
N LYS A 144 4.64 -18.90 5.27
CA LYS A 144 5.34 -18.20 4.18
C LYS A 144 4.61 -18.36 2.85
N ARG A 145 4.14 -19.56 2.52
CA ARG A 145 3.35 -19.81 1.30
C ARG A 145 1.99 -19.12 1.35
N ARG A 146 1.31 -19.11 2.51
CA ARG A 146 0.05 -18.40 2.70
C ARG A 146 0.20 -16.89 2.51
N ASP A 147 1.29 -16.31 3.01
CA ASP A 147 1.57 -14.89 2.83
C ASP A 147 1.87 -14.55 1.35
N LEU A 148 2.57 -15.42 0.63
CA LEU A 148 2.80 -15.27 -0.81
C LEU A 148 1.49 -15.33 -1.60
N ALA A 149 0.63 -16.31 -1.31
CA ALA A 149 -0.69 -16.42 -1.93
C ALA A 149 -1.54 -15.16 -1.67
N ARG A 150 -1.57 -14.67 -0.42
CA ARG A 150 -2.25 -13.41 -0.06
C ARG A 150 -1.71 -12.22 -0.83
N ALA A 151 -0.39 -12.12 -1.01
CA ALA A 151 0.25 -11.07 -1.78
C ALA A 151 -0.16 -11.12 -3.27
N ARG A 152 -0.16 -12.31 -3.89
CA ARG A 152 -0.60 -12.50 -5.27
C ARG A 152 -2.06 -12.10 -5.47
N THR A 153 -2.95 -12.48 -4.55
CA THR A 153 -4.40 -12.22 -4.66
C THR A 153 -4.84 -10.86 -4.13
N ALA A 154 -3.93 -10.04 -3.58
CA ALA A 154 -4.27 -8.78 -2.91
C ALA A 154 -5.03 -7.80 -3.81
N HIS A 155 -4.70 -7.78 -5.11
CA HIS A 155 -5.32 -6.91 -6.10
C HIS A 155 -6.80 -7.20 -6.37
N LEU A 156 -7.25 -8.45 -6.13
CA LEU A 156 -8.65 -8.86 -6.34
C LEU A 156 -9.61 -8.30 -5.27
N GLY A 157 -9.07 -7.75 -4.18
CA GLY A 157 -9.88 -7.17 -3.09
C GLY A 157 -10.71 -8.21 -2.32
N LEU A 158 -10.43 -9.50 -2.49
CA LEU A 158 -11.11 -10.63 -1.86
C LEU A 158 -10.46 -11.08 -0.53
N GLY A 159 -9.54 -10.28 0.03
CA GLY A 159 -8.98 -10.52 1.36
C GLY A 159 -10.02 -10.51 2.49
N GLY A 160 -11.26 -10.10 2.20
CA GLY A 160 -12.42 -10.18 3.10
C GLY A 160 -13.10 -11.54 3.15
N LEU A 161 -12.59 -12.59 2.48
CA LEU A 161 -13.09 -13.97 2.65
C LEU A 161 -12.86 -14.51 4.09
N ASP A 162 -11.98 -13.86 4.87
CA ASP A 162 -11.62 -14.16 6.27
C ASP A 162 -12.71 -13.78 7.31
N VAL A 163 -14.00 -13.66 6.93
CA VAL A 163 -15.10 -13.20 7.82
C VAL A 163 -15.31 -14.10 9.04
N ALA A 164 -15.02 -15.40 8.94
CA ALA A 164 -15.13 -16.33 10.06
C ALA A 164 -14.19 -15.95 11.22
N GLU A 165 -12.98 -15.43 10.92
CA GLU A 165 -12.02 -15.00 11.93
C GLU A 165 -12.43 -13.67 12.58
N ALA A 166 -13.17 -12.80 11.87
CA ALA A 166 -13.72 -11.58 12.45
C ALA A 166 -14.76 -11.86 13.56
N THR A 167 -15.51 -12.96 13.45
CA THR A 167 -16.46 -13.37 14.49
C THR A 167 -15.79 -14.06 15.68
N GLU A 168 -14.61 -14.66 15.48
CA GLU A 168 -13.86 -15.37 16.52
C GLU A 168 -12.86 -14.46 17.27
N ASN A 169 -12.27 -13.48 16.58
CA ASN A 169 -11.43 -12.42 17.17
C ASN A 169 -12.23 -11.45 18.06
N ALA A 170 -13.55 -11.38 17.89
CA ALA A 170 -14.44 -10.70 18.84
C ALA A 170 -14.64 -11.49 20.15
N ARG A 171 -14.15 -12.75 20.23
CA ARG A 171 -14.37 -13.67 21.34
C ARG A 171 -13.09 -14.10 22.07
N ARG A 172 -11.90 -13.70 21.59
CA ARG A 172 -10.61 -13.95 22.28
C ARG A 172 -10.33 -12.86 23.32
N PRO A 173 -10.16 -13.20 24.62
CA PRO A 173 -9.72 -12.25 25.63
C PRO A 173 -8.24 -11.88 25.39
N GLY A 174 -7.88 -10.60 25.43
CA GLY A 174 -6.47 -10.16 25.36
C GLY A 174 -6.12 -9.12 24.28
N THR A 175 -7.09 -8.58 23.55
CA THR A 175 -6.87 -7.54 22.52
C THR A 175 -7.68 -6.26 22.75
N GLY A 176 -8.16 -6.04 23.98
CA GLY A 176 -8.73 -4.76 24.41
C GLY A 176 -7.70 -3.91 25.15
N THR A 177 -7.87 -2.58 25.16
CA THR A 177 -7.13 -1.75 26.13
C THR A 177 -7.46 -2.23 27.54
N ALA A 178 -6.50 -2.18 28.47
CA ALA A 178 -6.68 -2.70 29.84
C ALA A 178 -7.95 -2.18 30.56
N SER A 179 -8.43 -0.99 30.20
CA SER A 179 -9.69 -0.42 30.69
C SER A 179 -10.93 -1.15 30.16
N SER A 180 -10.92 -1.55 28.88
CA SER A 180 -12.02 -2.29 28.24
C SER A 180 -12.12 -3.72 28.76
N GLU A 181 -10.99 -4.33 29.11
CA GLU A 181 -10.94 -5.70 29.66
C GLU A 181 -11.37 -5.72 31.13
N TYR A 182 -11.00 -4.71 31.92
CA TYR A 182 -11.44 -4.54 33.30
C TYR A 182 -12.97 -4.33 33.40
N GLU A 183 -13.56 -3.52 32.51
CA GLU A 183 -15.01 -3.30 32.48
C GLU A 183 -15.79 -4.53 31.97
N ALA A 184 -15.23 -5.26 31.01
CA ALA A 184 -15.82 -6.51 30.52
C ALA A 184 -15.77 -7.61 31.58
N ALA A 185 -14.67 -7.73 32.33
CA ALA A 185 -14.52 -8.66 33.44
C ALA A 185 -15.45 -8.31 34.61
N LYS A 186 -15.61 -7.02 34.94
CA LYS A 186 -16.56 -6.55 35.97
C LYS A 186 -18.02 -6.86 35.61
N ARG A 187 -18.37 -6.72 34.33
CA ARG A 187 -19.69 -7.05 33.79
C ARG A 187 -19.95 -8.57 33.74
N ALA A 188 -18.92 -9.38 33.47
CA ALA A 188 -18.99 -10.85 33.51
C ALA A 188 -19.04 -11.41 34.94
N ALA A 189 -18.44 -10.72 35.92
CA ALA A 189 -18.47 -11.08 37.34
C ALA A 189 -19.76 -10.67 38.07
N GLY A 190 -20.74 -10.07 37.37
CA GLY A 190 -22.05 -9.73 37.95
C GLY A 190 -22.04 -8.60 38.98
N ILE A 191 -20.97 -7.79 39.04
CA ILE A 191 -20.85 -6.68 39.98
C ILE A 191 -21.60 -5.45 39.42
N PRO A 192 -22.59 -4.88 40.12
CA PRO A 192 -23.35 -3.74 39.62
C PRO A 192 -22.46 -2.50 39.45
N THR A 193 -22.57 -1.85 38.29
CA THR A 193 -22.01 -0.52 38.03
C THR A 193 -23.11 0.52 38.21
N ASP A 194 -22.86 1.54 39.03
CA ASP A 194 -23.86 2.56 39.35
C ASP A 194 -24.31 3.37 38.13
N ASN A 195 -25.62 3.57 38.08
CA ASN A 195 -26.39 4.58 37.36
C ASN A 195 -26.24 4.68 35.84
N GLU A 196 -26.97 3.81 35.12
CA GLU A 196 -27.74 4.17 33.92
C GLU A 196 -28.85 3.11 33.69
N PRO A 197 -30.06 3.50 33.25
CA PRO A 197 -31.18 2.57 33.18
C PRO A 197 -31.02 1.54 32.05
N LYS A 198 -31.38 0.30 32.38
CA LYS A 198 -31.36 -0.89 31.53
C LYS A 198 -32.19 -0.69 30.25
N ALA A 199 -31.53 -0.36 29.14
CA ALA A 199 -32.02 -0.71 27.81
C ALA A 199 -31.51 -2.11 27.47
N LEU A 200 -32.45 -3.05 27.29
CA LEU A 200 -32.20 -4.38 26.77
C LEU A 200 -31.61 -4.27 25.36
N ASN A 201 -30.28 -4.25 25.26
CA ASN A 201 -29.59 -4.33 23.99
C ASN A 201 -29.56 -5.80 23.53
N MET A 202 -30.73 -6.29 23.11
CA MET A 202 -30.86 -7.55 22.38
C MET A 202 -30.04 -7.40 21.09
N GLY A 203 -29.07 -8.29 20.87
CA GLY A 203 -28.12 -8.24 19.75
C GLY A 203 -28.77 -7.83 18.43
N ARG A 204 -28.51 -6.58 18.02
CA ARG A 204 -29.03 -6.00 16.79
C ARG A 204 -28.21 -6.53 15.61
N GLY A 205 -28.60 -7.71 15.13
CA GLY A 205 -27.97 -8.37 13.98
C GLY A 205 -28.73 -9.54 13.36
N LYS A 206 -29.86 -10.00 13.92
CA LYS A 206 -30.77 -10.95 13.25
C LYS A 206 -31.99 -10.19 12.68
N GLY A 207 -31.80 -9.57 11.54
CA GLY A 207 -32.88 -9.05 10.69
C GLY A 207 -32.59 -9.43 9.24
N LEU A 208 -33.62 -9.74 8.46
CA LEU A 208 -33.55 -10.24 7.08
C LEU A 208 -32.69 -9.37 6.13
N GLY A 209 -32.41 -8.09 6.46
CA GLY A 209 -31.49 -7.23 5.69
C GLY A 209 -29.99 -7.37 6.03
N GLY A 210 -29.63 -8.04 7.14
CA GLY A 210 -28.24 -8.36 7.51
C GLY A 210 -27.74 -9.68 6.91
N LEU A 211 -28.65 -10.53 6.43
CA LEU A 211 -28.31 -11.79 5.78
C LEU A 211 -27.86 -11.57 4.33
N LEU A 212 -28.45 -10.58 3.64
CA LEU A 212 -28.18 -10.27 2.22
C LEU A 212 -27.03 -9.26 2.01
N SER A 213 -26.62 -8.52 3.04
CA SER A 213 -25.49 -7.57 3.00
C SER A 213 -24.18 -8.16 3.52
N SER A 214 -24.14 -9.47 3.80
CA SER A 214 -22.92 -10.11 4.28
C SER A 214 -21.85 -10.11 3.16
N PRO A 215 -20.60 -9.71 3.46
CA PRO A 215 -19.50 -9.70 2.49
C PRO A 215 -19.22 -11.08 1.85
N ILE A 216 -19.80 -12.14 2.41
CA ILE A 216 -19.70 -13.54 1.96
C ILE A 216 -20.40 -13.73 0.60
N TYR A 217 -21.63 -13.22 0.41
CA TYR A 217 -22.34 -13.39 -0.87
C TYR A 217 -21.70 -12.55 -1.99
N ALA A 218 -21.30 -11.31 -1.67
CA ALA A 218 -20.60 -10.45 -2.63
C ALA A 218 -19.25 -11.04 -3.06
N ALA A 219 -18.52 -11.66 -2.12
CA ALA A 219 -17.30 -12.41 -2.46
C ALA A 219 -17.62 -13.65 -3.30
N ARG A 220 -18.69 -14.39 -3.00
CA ARG A 220 -19.12 -15.56 -3.77
C ARG A 220 -19.43 -15.22 -5.23
N PHE A 221 -20.16 -14.13 -5.50
CA PHE A 221 -20.43 -13.70 -6.88
C PHE A 221 -19.14 -13.37 -7.66
N LYS A 222 -18.16 -12.74 -7.00
CA LYS A 222 -16.85 -12.46 -7.61
C LYS A 222 -16.01 -13.73 -7.82
N LEU A 223 -16.09 -14.69 -6.90
CA LEU A 223 -15.44 -16.00 -7.07
C LEU A 223 -16.07 -16.76 -8.24
N ASP A 224 -17.40 -16.70 -8.37
CA ASP A 224 -18.10 -17.31 -9.50
C ASP A 224 -17.72 -16.68 -10.84
N SER A 225 -17.53 -15.35 -10.90
CA SER A 225 -17.07 -14.68 -12.12
C SER A 225 -15.64 -15.09 -12.49
N LEU A 226 -14.71 -15.11 -11.53
CA LEU A 226 -13.32 -15.54 -11.75
C LEU A 226 -13.23 -17.03 -12.15
N SER A 227 -14.11 -17.87 -11.59
CA SER A 227 -14.18 -19.28 -11.96
C SER A 227 -14.63 -19.47 -13.40
N ASN A 228 -15.63 -18.69 -13.85
CA ASN A 228 -16.10 -18.77 -15.23
C ASN A 228 -15.02 -18.25 -16.20
N GLU A 229 -14.29 -17.20 -15.83
CA GLU A 229 -13.17 -16.66 -16.64
C GLU A 229 -12.09 -17.72 -16.95
N LEU A 230 -11.83 -18.65 -16.02
CA LEU A 230 -10.93 -19.78 -16.25
C LEU A 230 -11.61 -20.94 -17.01
N LEU A 231 -12.80 -21.35 -16.56
CA LEU A 231 -13.43 -22.61 -16.99
C LEU A 231 -14.14 -22.51 -18.35
N GLU A 232 -14.66 -21.34 -18.71
CA GLU A 232 -15.36 -21.12 -19.98
C GLU A 232 -14.40 -21.26 -21.18
N PRO A 233 -13.23 -20.58 -21.24
CA PRO A 233 -12.29 -20.77 -22.34
C PRO A 233 -11.76 -22.21 -22.45
N LEU A 234 -11.55 -22.88 -21.31
CA LEU A 234 -11.12 -24.29 -21.30
C LEU A 234 -12.21 -25.23 -21.82
N SER A 235 -13.47 -24.97 -21.47
CA SER A 235 -14.62 -25.74 -21.99
C SER A 235 -14.81 -25.52 -23.49
N ASP A 236 -14.63 -24.29 -23.96
CA ASP A 236 -14.74 -23.94 -25.37
C ASP A 236 -13.60 -24.56 -26.20
N LEU A 237 -12.37 -24.49 -25.69
CA LEU A 237 -11.20 -25.12 -26.32
C LEU A 237 -11.35 -26.65 -26.37
N LEU A 238 -11.82 -27.27 -25.29
CA LEU A 238 -12.08 -28.70 -25.25
C LEU A 238 -13.14 -29.09 -26.29
N GLY A 239 -14.20 -28.29 -26.43
CA GLY A 239 -15.25 -28.53 -27.41
C GLY A 239 -15.68 -30.01 -27.40
N LYS A 240 -15.69 -30.67 -28.56
CA LYS A 240 -15.97 -32.13 -28.68
C LYS A 240 -14.73 -33.03 -28.61
N LYS A 241 -13.53 -32.46 -28.39
CA LYS A 241 -12.27 -33.20 -28.37
C LYS A 241 -12.06 -33.90 -27.04
N ASP A 242 -11.17 -34.89 -27.05
CA ASP A 242 -10.75 -35.60 -25.85
C ASP A 242 -9.57 -34.91 -25.13
N TYR A 243 -8.71 -34.19 -25.84
CA TYR A 243 -7.67 -33.37 -25.25
C TYR A 243 -7.80 -31.91 -25.74
N LEU A 244 -7.12 -30.96 -25.10
CA LEU A 244 -7.31 -29.52 -25.39
C LEU A 244 -6.84 -29.16 -26.80
N LEU A 245 -5.70 -29.71 -27.23
CA LEU A 245 -5.12 -29.41 -28.56
C LEU A 245 -5.41 -30.53 -29.57
N GLU A 246 -5.03 -31.77 -29.25
CA GLU A 246 -5.17 -32.96 -30.09
C GLU A 246 -6.42 -33.80 -29.73
N GLY A 247 -6.81 -34.71 -30.64
CA GLY A 247 -7.91 -35.66 -30.41
C GLY A 247 -7.47 -36.96 -29.75
N ASP A 248 -6.25 -37.43 -30.02
CA ASP A 248 -5.84 -38.82 -29.72
C ASP A 248 -4.76 -38.96 -28.64
N LYS A 249 -4.04 -37.88 -28.28
CA LYS A 249 -2.96 -37.91 -27.28
C LYS A 249 -2.93 -36.66 -26.39
N PRO A 250 -2.49 -36.78 -25.11
CA PRO A 250 -2.29 -35.63 -24.24
C PRO A 250 -1.02 -34.85 -24.62
N SER A 251 -1.12 -33.53 -24.61
CA SER A 251 -0.01 -32.57 -24.78
C SER A 251 0.53 -32.10 -23.42
N SER A 252 1.68 -31.44 -23.41
CA SER A 252 2.21 -30.77 -22.21
C SER A 252 1.22 -29.74 -21.60
N LEU A 253 0.36 -29.12 -22.43
CA LEU A 253 -0.73 -28.25 -21.93
C LEU A 253 -1.76 -29.04 -21.11
N ASP A 254 -2.13 -30.24 -21.54
CA ASP A 254 -3.09 -31.08 -20.82
C ASP A 254 -2.51 -31.51 -19.47
N CYS A 255 -1.20 -31.77 -19.39
CA CYS A 255 -0.52 -32.05 -18.12
C CYS A 255 -0.57 -30.85 -17.15
N LEU A 256 -0.32 -29.63 -17.63
CA LEU A 256 -0.39 -28.43 -16.78
C LEU A 256 -1.83 -28.12 -16.36
N ALA A 257 -2.77 -28.19 -17.29
CA ALA A 257 -4.20 -28.02 -17.02
C ALA A 257 -4.67 -29.04 -15.98
N PHE A 258 -4.23 -30.30 -16.10
CA PHE A 258 -4.51 -31.34 -15.12
C PHE A 258 -3.98 -30.97 -13.74
N GLY A 259 -2.73 -30.52 -13.61
CA GLY A 259 -2.13 -30.16 -12.33
C GLY A 259 -2.92 -29.08 -11.56
N TYR A 260 -3.40 -28.04 -12.25
CA TYR A 260 -4.25 -27.02 -11.64
C TYR A 260 -5.67 -27.52 -11.33
N LEU A 261 -6.33 -28.12 -12.32
CA LEU A 261 -7.73 -28.55 -12.19
C LEU A 261 -7.90 -29.72 -11.21
N SER A 262 -6.90 -30.60 -11.08
CA SER A 262 -6.93 -31.72 -10.15
C SER A 262 -6.96 -31.23 -8.71
N LEU A 263 -6.17 -30.21 -8.35
CA LEU A 263 -6.18 -29.61 -7.02
C LEU A 263 -7.50 -28.89 -6.71
N MET A 264 -8.10 -28.25 -7.72
CA MET A 264 -9.42 -27.61 -7.58
C MET A 264 -10.53 -28.62 -7.30
N LEU A 265 -10.45 -29.82 -7.89
CA LEU A 265 -11.50 -30.85 -7.80
C LEU A 265 -11.34 -31.82 -6.62
N TYR A 266 -10.11 -32.33 -6.40
CA TYR A 266 -9.84 -33.43 -5.46
C TYR A 266 -9.49 -32.97 -4.04
N ALA A 267 -9.18 -31.68 -3.83
CA ALA A 267 -8.92 -31.16 -2.49
C ALA A 267 -10.19 -31.29 -1.60
N PRO A 268 -10.12 -31.95 -0.44
CA PRO A 268 -11.26 -32.19 0.44
C PRO A 268 -11.53 -30.99 1.34
N VAL A 269 -11.83 -29.83 0.76
CA VAL A 269 -12.03 -28.55 1.47
C VAL A 269 -13.44 -28.40 2.08
N PRO A 270 -13.61 -27.66 3.20
CA PRO A 270 -14.92 -27.37 3.77
C PRO A 270 -15.76 -26.43 2.89
N GLN A 271 -15.16 -25.43 2.23
CA GLN A 271 -15.85 -24.56 1.27
C GLN A 271 -15.62 -25.06 -0.16
N THR A 272 -16.59 -25.79 -0.69
CA THR A 272 -16.53 -26.51 -1.97
C THR A 272 -16.97 -25.71 -3.20
N TRP A 273 -17.00 -24.38 -3.15
CA TRP A 273 -17.59 -23.54 -4.20
C TRP A 273 -17.00 -23.82 -5.60
N LEU A 274 -15.68 -24.01 -5.72
CA LEU A 274 -15.04 -24.27 -7.02
C LEU A 274 -15.37 -25.67 -7.56
N LYS A 275 -15.38 -26.67 -6.68
CA LYS A 275 -15.78 -28.05 -6.99
C LYS A 275 -17.24 -28.12 -7.44
N GLU A 276 -18.13 -27.40 -6.74
CA GLU A 276 -19.55 -27.29 -7.11
C GLU A 276 -19.72 -26.63 -8.48
N THR A 277 -18.97 -25.55 -8.77
CA THR A 277 -19.02 -24.88 -10.08
C THR A 277 -18.58 -25.81 -11.21
N ILE A 278 -17.49 -26.57 -11.05
CA ILE A 278 -17.04 -27.55 -12.06
C ILE A 278 -18.08 -28.65 -12.25
N GLN A 279 -18.69 -29.16 -11.17
CA GLN A 279 -19.67 -30.25 -11.26
C GLN A 279 -21.01 -29.81 -11.84
N THR A 280 -21.47 -28.61 -11.54
CA THR A 280 -22.79 -28.11 -11.95
C THR A 280 -22.76 -27.41 -13.30
N LYS A 281 -21.79 -26.52 -13.56
CA LYS A 281 -21.75 -25.70 -14.78
C LYS A 281 -20.93 -26.33 -15.90
N TYR A 282 -19.86 -27.06 -15.59
CA TYR A 282 -18.89 -27.55 -16.58
C TYR A 282 -18.68 -29.08 -16.53
N PRO A 283 -19.72 -29.90 -16.80
CA PRO A 283 -19.62 -31.37 -16.71
C PRO A 283 -18.62 -31.98 -17.71
N ARG A 284 -18.33 -31.28 -18.82
CA ARG A 284 -17.34 -31.72 -19.81
C ARG A 284 -15.92 -31.67 -19.23
N VAL A 285 -15.60 -30.57 -18.55
CA VAL A 285 -14.31 -30.38 -17.86
C VAL A 285 -14.16 -31.42 -16.74
N LEU A 286 -15.24 -31.73 -16.01
CA LEU A 286 -15.23 -32.80 -15.00
C LEU A 286 -14.86 -34.17 -15.60
N ARG A 287 -15.46 -34.54 -16.74
CA ARG A 287 -15.15 -35.80 -17.45
C ARG A 287 -13.70 -35.83 -17.93
N TYR A 288 -13.23 -34.70 -18.46
CA TYR A 288 -11.86 -34.50 -18.90
C TYR A 288 -10.85 -34.70 -17.76
N ILE A 289 -11.06 -34.08 -16.59
CA ILE A 289 -10.17 -34.24 -15.42
C ILE A 289 -10.11 -35.69 -14.96
N ARG A 290 -11.26 -36.38 -14.86
CA ARG A 290 -11.31 -37.78 -14.44
C ARG A 290 -10.58 -38.71 -15.40
N ARG A 291 -10.81 -38.54 -16.70
CA ARG A 291 -10.08 -39.29 -17.74
C ARG A 291 -8.58 -39.04 -17.64
N LEU A 292 -8.15 -37.78 -17.54
CA LEU A 292 -6.72 -37.47 -17.43
C LEU A 292 -6.08 -38.08 -16.18
N ARG A 293 -6.81 -38.20 -15.07
CA ARG A 293 -6.30 -38.90 -13.89
C ARG A 293 -6.03 -40.38 -14.18
N GLU A 294 -6.95 -41.05 -14.86
CA GLU A 294 -6.80 -42.46 -15.26
C GLU A 294 -5.66 -42.62 -16.27
N ASP A 295 -5.61 -41.77 -17.30
CA ASP A 295 -4.60 -41.83 -18.37
C ASP A 295 -3.19 -41.46 -17.90
N LEU A 296 -3.05 -40.44 -17.05
CA LEU A 296 -1.74 -39.88 -16.65
C LEU A 296 -1.20 -40.50 -15.36
N LEU A 297 -2.05 -40.95 -14.44
CA LEU A 297 -1.64 -41.45 -13.11
C LEU A 297 -2.16 -42.85 -12.79
N GLY A 298 -2.95 -43.48 -13.66
CA GLY A 298 -3.42 -44.86 -13.46
C GLY A 298 -4.57 -45.02 -12.45
N GLY A 299 -5.16 -43.93 -11.98
CA GLY A 299 -6.35 -43.94 -11.11
C GLY A 299 -6.13 -44.34 -9.64
N GLU A 300 -4.91 -44.67 -9.22
CA GLU A 300 -4.60 -44.98 -7.82
C GLU A 300 -4.40 -43.71 -6.98
N ASP A 301 -5.01 -43.68 -5.79
CA ASP A 301 -4.83 -42.58 -4.83
C ASP A 301 -3.47 -42.70 -4.13
N VAL A 302 -2.64 -41.65 -4.22
CA VAL A 302 -1.33 -41.62 -3.57
C VAL A 302 -1.50 -41.29 -2.08
N ASN A 303 -1.25 -42.27 -1.20
CA ASN A 303 -1.28 -42.08 0.25
C ASN A 303 0.00 -41.40 0.75
N ALA A 304 -0.15 -40.32 1.50
CA ALA A 304 0.98 -39.55 2.00
C ALA A 304 1.82 -40.28 3.06
N VAL A 305 1.19 -41.17 3.84
CA VAL A 305 1.87 -41.96 4.89
C VAL A 305 2.87 -42.94 4.27
N ASP A 306 2.47 -43.60 3.19
CA ASP A 306 3.29 -44.61 2.50
C ASP A 306 4.52 -43.95 1.87
N VAL A 307 4.32 -42.81 1.20
CA VAL A 307 5.43 -42.03 0.61
C VAL A 307 6.35 -41.44 1.68
N TRP A 308 5.82 -40.99 2.83
CA TRP A 308 6.65 -40.51 3.93
C TRP A 308 7.52 -41.63 4.53
N SER A 309 7.02 -42.87 4.58
CA SER A 309 7.80 -44.02 5.03
C SER A 309 9.00 -44.30 4.11
N VAL A 310 8.82 -44.13 2.80
CA VAL A 310 9.90 -44.23 1.81
C VAL A 310 10.84 -43.03 1.92
N ALA A 311 10.32 -41.80 1.98
CA ALA A 311 11.11 -40.58 2.06
C ALA A 311 12.02 -40.53 3.31
N SER A 312 11.55 -41.11 4.42
CA SER A 312 12.31 -41.24 5.68
C SER A 312 13.28 -42.43 5.73
N GLY A 313 13.36 -43.24 4.67
CA GLY A 313 14.26 -44.39 4.57
C GLY A 313 13.82 -45.59 5.41
N ARG A 314 12.54 -45.69 5.81
CA ARG A 314 11.98 -46.86 6.51
C ARG A 314 11.56 -47.98 5.55
N ALA A 315 11.38 -47.65 4.27
CA ALA A 315 11.09 -48.58 3.19
C ALA A 315 11.88 -48.19 1.93
N ASP A 316 12.39 -49.17 1.18
CA ASP A 316 13.31 -48.93 0.06
C ASP A 316 12.60 -48.52 -1.25
N CYS A 317 11.37 -49.00 -1.49
CA CYS A 317 10.53 -48.63 -2.64
C CYS A 317 9.07 -49.08 -2.46
N LEU A 318 8.13 -48.41 -3.15
CA LEU A 318 6.76 -48.90 -3.34
C LEU A 318 6.73 -49.75 -4.62
N SER A 319 6.31 -51.01 -4.53
CA SER A 319 6.32 -51.96 -5.67
C SER A 319 5.17 -51.75 -6.68
N ARG A 320 4.22 -50.86 -6.39
CA ARG A 320 3.12 -50.44 -7.25
C ARG A 320 2.99 -48.92 -7.21
N GLY A 321 2.98 -48.28 -8.38
CA GLY A 321 2.83 -46.83 -8.53
C GLY A 321 4.08 -46.11 -9.04
N LEU A 322 4.13 -44.79 -8.81
CA LEU A 322 5.23 -43.91 -9.23
C LEU A 322 6.57 -44.33 -8.60
N PRO A 323 7.73 -44.09 -9.27
CA PRO A 323 9.05 -44.54 -8.81
C PRO A 323 9.60 -43.69 -7.65
N TRP A 324 9.02 -43.82 -6.46
CA TRP A 324 9.45 -43.11 -5.26
C TRP A 324 10.81 -43.59 -4.75
N GLN A 325 11.70 -42.65 -4.43
CA GLN A 325 13.03 -42.93 -3.86
C GLN A 325 13.20 -42.24 -2.49
N PRO A 326 13.90 -42.87 -1.52
CA PRO A 326 14.23 -42.23 -0.25
C PRO A 326 15.05 -40.96 -0.42
N ARG A 327 14.86 -39.98 0.47
CA ARG A 327 15.64 -38.75 0.46
C ARG A 327 17.06 -39.02 0.94
N LYS A 328 18.06 -38.40 0.29
CA LYS A 328 19.43 -38.30 0.83
C LYS A 328 19.37 -37.46 2.12
N VAL A 329 19.55 -38.10 3.29
CA VAL A 329 19.44 -37.45 4.61
C VAL A 329 20.48 -36.32 4.72
N GLN A 330 20.00 -35.07 4.75
CA GLN A 330 20.85 -33.93 5.08
C GLN A 330 21.15 -33.93 6.59
N ALA A 331 22.40 -33.64 6.98
CA ALA A 331 22.82 -33.60 8.38
C ALA A 331 21.97 -32.60 9.19
N LEU A 332 21.59 -32.94 10.43
CA LEU A 332 20.81 -32.09 11.36
C LEU A 332 21.34 -30.66 11.47
N ALA A 333 22.67 -30.47 11.38
CA ALA A 333 23.31 -29.16 11.39
C ALA A 333 22.82 -28.24 10.27
N SER A 334 22.59 -28.78 9.06
CA SER A 334 22.07 -28.01 7.91
C SER A 334 20.61 -27.60 8.08
N GLN A 335 19.80 -28.41 8.78
CA GLN A 335 18.42 -28.08 9.11
C GLN A 335 18.36 -26.96 10.16
N VAL A 336 19.18 -27.06 11.22
CA VAL A 336 19.27 -26.03 12.26
C VAL A 336 19.78 -24.71 11.69
N ALA A 337 20.83 -24.72 10.87
CA ALA A 337 21.37 -23.52 10.23
C ALA A 337 20.34 -22.79 9.34
N ARG A 338 19.41 -23.52 8.73
CA ARG A 338 18.35 -22.92 7.92
C ARG A 338 17.24 -22.34 8.76
N VAL A 339 16.81 -23.05 9.80
CA VAL A 339 15.83 -22.53 10.76
C VAL A 339 16.38 -21.26 11.40
N THR A 340 17.65 -21.22 11.80
CA THR A 340 18.25 -19.99 12.32
C THR A 340 18.29 -18.89 11.27
N SER A 341 18.64 -19.18 10.01
CA SER A 341 18.62 -18.16 8.95
C SER A 341 17.21 -17.58 8.69
N GLU A 342 16.17 -18.42 8.69
CA GLU A 342 14.78 -17.98 8.45
C GLU A 342 14.24 -17.21 9.68
N VAL A 343 14.58 -17.64 10.90
CA VAL A 343 14.23 -16.92 12.13
C VAL A 343 14.92 -15.56 12.17
N ILE A 344 16.21 -15.50 11.83
CA ILE A 344 16.97 -14.25 11.73
C ILE A 344 16.36 -13.32 10.68
N SER A 345 15.94 -13.87 9.52
CA SER A 345 15.30 -13.09 8.46
C SER A 345 13.92 -12.52 8.84
N ASN A 346 13.28 -13.03 9.89
CA ASN A 346 12.00 -12.54 10.39
C ASN A 346 12.13 -11.53 11.55
N LEU A 347 13.35 -11.18 11.98
CA LEU A 347 13.55 -10.19 13.03
C LEU A 347 13.24 -8.77 12.51
N PRO A 348 12.55 -7.90 13.29
CA PRO A 348 12.01 -6.61 12.86
C PRO A 348 13.03 -5.49 12.54
N LEU A 349 14.31 -5.84 12.36
CA LEU A 349 15.42 -4.95 11.96
C LEU A 349 16.30 -5.58 10.88
N VAL A 350 16.47 -6.91 10.92
CA VAL A 350 17.23 -7.66 9.91
C VAL A 350 16.39 -7.86 8.65
N SER A 351 15.08 -8.07 8.80
CA SER A 351 14.12 -8.27 7.69
C SER A 351 13.99 -7.11 6.70
N THR A 352 14.40 -5.89 7.09
CA THR A 352 14.39 -4.69 6.22
C THR A 352 15.68 -4.51 5.43
N ILE A 353 16.78 -5.14 5.88
CA ILE A 353 18.12 -4.96 5.30
C ILE A 353 18.54 -6.22 4.52
N VAL A 354 18.14 -7.40 5.01
CA VAL A 354 18.17 -8.64 4.25
C VAL A 354 16.86 -8.69 3.47
N PRO A 355 16.88 -8.51 2.13
CA PRO A 355 15.64 -8.59 1.36
C PRO A 355 14.98 -9.93 1.66
N ARG A 356 13.72 -9.89 2.13
CA ARG A 356 12.83 -11.04 1.93
C ARG A 356 12.96 -11.37 0.46
N ARG A 357 13.37 -12.59 0.12
CA ARG A 357 13.48 -13.03 -1.27
C ARG A 357 12.05 -13.12 -1.82
N SER A 358 11.49 -11.96 -2.17
CA SER A 358 10.19 -11.78 -2.75
C SER A 358 10.34 -12.18 -4.20
N VAL A 359 9.87 -13.38 -4.50
CA VAL A 359 9.72 -13.91 -5.86
C VAL A 359 8.63 -13.09 -6.54
N ILE A 360 9.00 -11.93 -7.04
CA ILE A 360 8.39 -11.36 -8.23
C ILE A 360 9.59 -11.12 -9.14
N GLN A 361 9.90 -12.13 -9.96
CA GLN A 361 10.79 -11.96 -11.08
C GLN A 361 9.97 -12.24 -12.33
N ASP A 362 9.80 -11.21 -13.14
CA ASP A 362 9.28 -11.33 -14.49
C ASP A 362 10.09 -12.37 -15.26
N GLN A 363 9.38 -13.12 -16.10
CA GLN A 363 9.95 -14.10 -17.01
C GLN A 363 10.91 -13.42 -17.99
N HIS A 364 12.20 -13.36 -17.66
CA HIS A 364 13.32 -13.44 -18.61
C HIS A 364 14.64 -13.25 -17.85
N ASP A 365 15.26 -14.36 -17.44
CA ASP A 365 16.71 -14.41 -17.26
C ASP A 365 17.18 -15.85 -17.54
N ASN A 366 17.86 -16.02 -18.67
CA ASN A 366 18.53 -17.26 -19.06
C ASN A 366 19.73 -17.53 -18.14
N PRO A 367 20.02 -18.80 -17.77
CA PRO A 367 21.17 -19.08 -16.92
C PRO A 367 22.49 -19.16 -17.71
N SER A 368 23.54 -18.70 -17.02
CA SER A 368 24.98 -18.97 -17.22
C SER A 368 25.79 -18.11 -18.21
N LYS A 369 26.40 -17.03 -17.68
CA LYS A 369 27.84 -16.78 -17.84
C LYS A 369 28.41 -16.32 -16.50
N ALA A 370 29.40 -17.04 -15.99
CA ALA A 370 30.15 -16.64 -14.81
C ALA A 370 31.11 -15.51 -15.20
N THR A 371 30.82 -14.29 -14.77
CA THR A 371 31.78 -13.18 -14.79
C THR A 371 32.13 -12.83 -13.35
N SER A 372 33.42 -12.80 -13.04
CA SER A 372 33.98 -12.41 -11.76
C SER A 372 33.35 -11.12 -11.22
N SER A 373 32.70 -11.18 -10.06
CA SER A 373 32.10 -10.01 -9.42
C SER A 373 32.63 -9.79 -8.01
N LEU A 374 32.81 -8.51 -7.67
CA LEU A 374 32.97 -7.96 -6.32
C LEU A 374 32.00 -8.62 -5.30
N PRO A 375 32.31 -8.58 -3.99
CA PRO A 375 31.46 -9.18 -2.96
C PRO A 375 30.02 -8.70 -3.13
N SER A 376 29.10 -9.65 -3.32
CA SER A 376 27.71 -9.35 -3.66
C SER A 376 27.09 -8.35 -2.68
N PRO A 377 26.20 -7.44 -3.13
CA PRO A 377 25.56 -6.45 -2.27
C PRO A 377 24.84 -7.08 -1.05
N LEU A 378 24.49 -8.37 -1.14
CA LEU A 378 23.95 -9.16 -0.04
C LEU A 378 24.95 -9.35 1.11
N THR A 379 26.23 -9.55 0.82
CA THR A 379 27.28 -9.69 1.85
C THR A 379 27.50 -8.37 2.57
N VAL A 380 27.54 -7.26 1.84
CA VAL A 380 27.68 -5.92 2.41
C VAL A 380 26.48 -5.58 3.29
N ASN A 381 25.26 -5.82 2.81
CA ASN A 381 24.04 -5.58 3.58
C ASN A 381 23.94 -6.48 4.83
N ALA A 382 24.41 -7.73 4.75
CA ALA A 382 24.47 -8.62 5.91
C ALA A 382 25.45 -8.11 6.97
N PHE A 383 26.63 -7.60 6.58
CA PHE A 383 27.58 -6.98 7.51
C PHE A 383 27.01 -5.72 8.18
N VAL A 384 26.28 -4.89 7.43
CA VAL A 384 25.60 -3.69 7.96
C VAL A 384 24.49 -4.08 8.94
N ALA A 385 23.72 -5.14 8.65
CA ALA A 385 22.67 -5.61 9.55
C ALA A 385 23.25 -6.15 10.87
N ILE A 386 24.36 -6.90 10.80
CA ILE A 386 25.02 -7.46 11.99
C ILE A 386 25.63 -6.34 12.84
N SER A 387 26.26 -5.33 12.23
CA SER A 387 26.81 -4.18 12.96
C SER A 387 25.72 -3.31 13.60
N ALA A 388 24.59 -3.10 12.91
CA ALA A 388 23.44 -2.39 13.45
C ALA A 388 22.80 -3.14 14.63
N ALA A 389 22.66 -4.46 14.55
CA ALA A 389 22.16 -5.27 15.67
C ALA A 389 23.10 -5.24 16.88
N ALA A 390 24.41 -5.32 16.65
CA ALA A 390 25.42 -5.24 17.71
C ALA A 390 25.43 -3.87 18.40
N THR A 391 25.32 -2.78 17.64
CA THR A 391 25.28 -1.42 18.20
C THR A 391 24.02 -1.17 19.02
N VAL A 392 22.85 -1.64 18.58
CA VAL A 392 21.60 -1.57 19.35
C VAL A 392 21.69 -2.42 20.62
N GLY A 393 22.27 -3.62 20.54
CA GLY A 393 22.51 -4.49 21.69
C GLY A 393 23.44 -3.86 22.73
N LEU A 394 24.56 -3.29 22.29
CA LEU A 394 25.51 -2.59 23.15
C LEU A 394 24.92 -1.31 23.75
N ALA A 395 24.15 -0.53 23.00
CA ALA A 395 23.46 0.66 23.51
C ALA A 395 22.38 0.29 24.54
N GLY A 396 21.62 -0.78 24.29
CA GLY A 396 20.65 -1.33 25.24
C GLY A 396 21.31 -1.83 26.52
N TRP A 397 22.43 -2.55 26.39
CA TRP A 397 23.23 -3.00 27.52
C TRP A 397 23.82 -1.83 28.33
N ALA A 398 24.34 -0.81 27.66
CA ALA A 398 24.86 0.41 28.30
C ALA A 398 23.76 1.20 29.04
N LEU A 399 22.56 1.30 28.46
CA LEU A 399 21.41 1.94 29.10
C LEU A 399 20.89 1.11 30.30
N HIS A 400 20.90 -0.21 30.19
CA HIS A 400 20.57 -1.11 31.30
C HIS A 400 21.59 -0.99 32.44
N HIS A 401 22.88 -0.94 32.12
CA HIS A 401 23.95 -0.77 33.11
C HIS A 401 23.90 0.62 33.78
N ARG A 402 23.44 1.66 33.07
CA ARG A 402 23.24 3.01 33.64
C ARG A 402 22.02 3.11 34.58
N ARG A 403 21.06 2.21 34.47
CA ARG A 403 19.84 2.18 35.31
C ARG A 403 19.99 1.39 36.62
N ASN A 404 21.08 0.64 36.79
CA ASN A 404 21.36 -0.03 38.07
C ASN A 404 22.07 0.96 39.03
N PRO A 405 21.45 1.34 40.16
CA PRO A 405 22.10 2.20 41.14
C PRO A 405 23.15 1.39 41.90
N ARG A 406 24.43 1.68 41.68
CA ARG A 406 25.47 1.32 42.66
C ARG A 406 25.56 2.46 43.67
N GLU A 407 25.29 2.11 44.92
CA GLU A 407 25.38 2.95 46.11
C GLU A 407 26.78 3.53 46.31
N GLY A 408 26.85 4.74 46.86
CA GLY A 408 28.08 5.31 47.47
C GLY A 408 28.40 6.74 47.05
N LEU A 409 28.15 7.70 47.95
CA LEU A 409 28.60 9.09 47.85
C LEU A 409 30.13 9.18 48.03
N LEU A 410 30.84 9.72 47.04
CA LEU A 410 32.18 10.30 47.26
C LEU A 410 32.28 11.64 46.54
N ILE A 411 32.10 12.69 47.33
CA ILE A 411 32.53 14.06 47.06
C ILE A 411 34.05 14.04 47.04
N PHE A 412 34.72 14.53 45.99
CA PHE A 412 36.04 15.14 46.17
C PHE A 412 36.28 16.35 45.28
N TRP A 413 36.82 17.34 45.97
CA TRP A 413 37.21 18.69 45.62
C TRP A 413 38.29 18.73 44.54
N ALA A 414 38.31 19.84 43.80
CA ALA A 414 39.40 20.20 42.91
C ALA A 414 40.71 20.41 43.69
N LEU A 415 41.78 19.71 43.32
CA LEU A 415 43.16 20.17 43.51
C LEU A 415 44.08 19.48 42.50
N ARG A 416 44.69 20.26 41.62
CA ARG A 416 45.84 19.83 40.82
C ARG A 416 47.08 19.87 41.73
N PRO A 417 48.00 18.90 41.63
CA PRO A 417 49.34 19.29 41.17
C PRO A 417 50.01 18.28 40.23
N GLN A 418 50.99 18.81 39.50
CA GLN A 418 51.92 18.13 38.60
C GLN A 418 52.93 17.24 39.36
N THR A 419 53.66 16.45 38.55
CA THR A 419 55.04 15.95 38.69
C THR A 419 55.22 14.49 39.13
N GLY A 420 56.13 13.80 38.42
CA GLY A 420 56.91 12.68 38.96
C GLY A 420 56.64 11.33 38.32
N ALA A 421 57.48 10.97 37.35
CA ALA A 421 57.48 9.71 36.62
C ALA A 421 57.73 8.45 37.48
N GLY A 422 57.10 7.34 37.07
CA GLY A 422 57.84 6.09 36.81
C GLY A 422 57.50 4.87 37.66
N GLY A 423 56.82 3.89 37.06
CA GLY A 423 57.17 2.47 37.26
C GLY A 423 56.03 1.47 37.47
N PHE A 424 55.90 0.55 36.49
CA PHE A 424 55.22 -0.77 36.50
C PHE A 424 53.69 -0.78 36.26
N GLY A 425 53.13 -1.45 35.24
CA GLY A 425 53.67 -2.27 34.15
C GLY A 425 52.53 -2.98 33.37
N GLU A 426 52.66 -2.98 32.04
CA GLU A 426 52.22 -4.02 31.08
C GLU A 426 50.72 -4.41 30.97
N ALA A 427 49.90 -3.54 30.38
CA ALA A 427 48.68 -3.95 29.66
C ALA A 427 48.18 -2.95 28.58
N GLU A 428 49.00 -1.99 28.14
CA GLU A 428 48.58 -0.94 27.17
C GLU A 428 49.56 -0.73 26.01
N SER A 429 50.17 -1.80 25.50
CA SER A 429 51.10 -1.74 24.36
C SER A 429 50.66 -2.53 23.12
N PHE A 430 49.37 -2.84 22.99
CA PHE A 430 48.79 -3.36 21.74
C PHE A 430 47.72 -2.44 21.11
N LEU A 431 47.34 -1.35 21.80
CA LEU A 431 46.37 -0.37 21.30
C LEU A 431 46.98 0.99 20.91
N SER A 432 48.28 1.21 21.15
CA SER A 432 48.96 2.48 20.81
C SER A 432 49.67 2.48 19.46
N VAL A 433 49.88 1.32 18.82
CA VAL A 433 50.49 1.22 17.48
C VAL A 433 49.46 1.37 16.35
N LEU A 434 48.15 1.23 16.64
CA LEU A 434 47.06 1.49 15.69
C LEU A 434 46.53 2.94 15.74
N ALA A 435 46.97 3.74 16.71
CA ALA A 435 46.54 5.13 16.89
C ALA A 435 47.55 6.18 16.37
N ALA A 436 48.68 5.76 15.80
CA ALA A 436 49.78 6.65 15.40
C ALA A 436 49.90 6.93 13.89
N ASN A 437 48.91 6.53 13.08
CA ASN A 437 48.91 6.77 11.62
C ASN A 437 47.69 7.54 11.09
N PHE A 438 47.04 8.35 11.94
CA PHE A 438 46.15 9.40 11.45
C PHE A 438 46.63 10.75 11.97
N PRO A 439 47.02 11.69 11.09
CA PRO A 439 47.25 13.07 11.52
C PRO A 439 45.96 13.62 12.13
N PRO A 440 46.02 14.60 13.03
CA PRO A 440 44.83 15.23 13.57
C PRO A 440 44.24 16.11 12.47
N THR A 441 43.39 15.55 11.61
CA THR A 441 42.40 16.34 10.88
C THR A 441 41.23 16.63 11.82
N THR A 442 41.49 17.45 12.83
CA THR A 442 40.58 18.60 13.01
C THR A 442 40.83 19.51 11.82
N ALA A 443 40.37 19.08 10.64
CA ALA A 443 40.15 19.99 9.54
C ALA A 443 39.07 20.94 10.07
N ASN A 444 39.45 22.21 10.22
CA ASN A 444 38.49 23.28 10.35
C ASN A 444 37.48 23.09 9.22
N MET A 445 36.31 22.53 9.50
CA MET A 445 35.18 22.71 8.61
C MET A 445 35.05 24.23 8.49
N HIS A 446 35.20 24.76 7.28
CA HIS A 446 34.66 26.06 6.96
C HIS A 446 33.12 25.96 7.04
N ARG A 447 32.56 25.81 8.25
CA ARG A 447 31.12 25.94 8.57
C ARG A 447 30.72 27.41 8.48
N THR A 448 31.04 28.07 7.36
CA THR A 448 30.92 29.53 7.24
C THR A 448 29.59 29.99 6.66
N TYR A 449 28.73 29.10 6.16
CA TYR A 449 27.46 29.52 5.55
C TYR A 449 26.28 28.73 6.10
N SER A 450 25.81 29.15 7.28
CA SER A 450 24.40 29.04 7.61
C SER A 450 23.74 30.28 7.01
N MET A 451 22.73 30.16 6.13
CA MET A 451 21.91 31.26 5.57
C MET A 451 21.08 32.02 6.62
N ARG A 452 21.49 31.90 7.89
CA ARG A 452 20.80 32.34 9.09
C ARG A 452 21.85 32.80 10.09
N GLN A 453 22.65 33.80 9.75
CA GLN A 453 23.31 34.59 10.79
C GLN A 453 22.23 35.44 11.50
N SER A 454 21.88 35.01 12.71
CA SER A 454 21.05 35.73 13.70
C SER A 454 19.69 36.30 13.24
N ARG A 455 18.62 35.52 13.44
CA ARG A 455 17.24 35.95 13.82
C ARG A 455 16.80 37.38 13.46
N ALA A 456 16.91 37.80 12.21
CA ALA A 456 16.09 38.89 11.68
C ALA A 456 14.81 38.27 11.11
N PRO A 457 13.60 38.68 11.56
CA PRO A 457 12.37 38.21 10.94
C PRO A 457 12.37 38.64 9.47
N THR A 458 12.10 37.69 8.56
CA THR A 458 11.98 37.96 7.12
C THR A 458 10.94 39.07 6.86
N ALA A 459 11.10 39.89 5.82
CA ALA A 459 10.13 40.96 5.51
C ALA A 459 8.67 40.44 5.41
N SER A 460 8.49 39.21 4.92
CA SER A 460 7.20 38.49 4.90
C SER A 460 6.70 38.07 6.31
N GLN A 461 7.59 37.68 7.22
CA GLN A 461 7.25 37.33 8.60
C GLN A 461 6.92 38.55 9.46
N ILE A 462 7.45 39.73 9.10
CA ILE A 462 7.07 41.01 9.73
C ILE A 462 5.64 41.40 9.34
N GLN A 463 5.23 41.13 8.09
CA GLN A 463 3.86 41.37 7.63
C GLN A 463 2.86 40.37 8.19
N ASN A 464 3.24 39.09 8.29
CA ASN A 464 2.41 38.01 8.81
C ASN A 464 3.18 37.21 9.88
N PRO A 465 2.84 37.32 11.17
CA PRO A 465 3.57 36.60 12.22
C PRO A 465 3.44 35.08 12.03
N PRO A 466 4.50 34.30 12.32
CA PRO A 466 4.49 32.87 12.11
C PRO A 466 3.43 32.19 13.00
N PRO A 467 2.77 31.14 12.47
CA PRO A 467 1.81 30.35 13.24
C PRO A 467 2.49 29.61 14.42
N PRO A 468 1.72 29.15 15.43
CA PRO A 468 2.27 28.22 16.40
C PRO A 468 2.70 26.93 15.70
N VAL A 469 3.73 26.29 16.24
CA VAL A 469 4.26 25.02 15.73
C VAL A 469 3.16 23.97 15.55
N SER A 470 3.24 23.20 14.48
CA SER A 470 2.23 22.21 14.10
C SER A 470 1.89 21.25 15.24
N SER A 471 0.60 20.93 15.35
CA SER A 471 0.00 20.10 16.40
C SER A 471 0.48 18.65 16.42
N THR A 472 1.25 18.23 15.42
CA THR A 472 1.89 16.92 15.30
C THR A 472 3.32 16.87 15.83
N LYS A 473 3.96 18.02 16.05
CA LYS A 473 5.31 18.13 16.62
C LYS A 473 5.30 18.03 18.16
N GLY A 474 4.26 18.52 18.82
CA GLY A 474 4.09 18.44 20.28
C GLY A 474 3.43 17.14 20.75
N GLY A 475 4.21 16.15 21.19
CA GLY A 475 3.67 14.96 21.89
C GLY A 475 4.14 13.59 21.40
N ARG A 476 5.43 13.43 21.08
CA ARG A 476 6.00 12.09 20.81
C ARG A 476 6.44 11.43 22.12
N PHE A 477 5.50 10.78 22.82
CA PHE A 477 5.82 9.97 24.01
C PHE A 477 6.06 8.48 23.72
N PHE A 478 5.89 7.99 22.48
CA PHE A 478 6.24 6.61 22.09
C PHE A 478 6.61 6.49 20.60
N GLY A 479 7.81 5.96 20.32
CA GLY A 479 8.21 5.25 19.08
C GLY A 479 8.32 6.03 17.75
N LYS A 480 9.53 6.10 17.17
CA LYS A 480 9.81 6.53 15.78
C LYS A 480 9.47 5.41 14.75
N GLY A 481 8.20 4.97 14.69
CA GLY A 481 7.76 3.94 13.74
C GLY A 481 6.59 4.41 12.88
N ASN A 482 6.84 4.66 11.58
CA ASN A 482 5.85 5.18 10.64
C ASN A 482 5.15 4.03 9.87
N ILE A 483 4.35 3.21 10.56
CA ILE A 483 3.54 2.15 9.95
C ILE A 483 2.10 2.64 9.84
N GLY A 484 1.64 2.92 8.63
CA GLY A 484 0.19 3.04 8.36
C GLY A 484 -0.25 4.28 7.58
N HIS A 485 0.32 4.52 6.40
CA HIS A 485 -0.28 5.44 5.43
C HIS A 485 -1.47 4.79 4.70
N THR A 486 -1.37 3.49 4.35
CA THR A 486 -2.37 2.75 3.55
C THR A 486 -3.56 2.20 4.37
N PHE A 487 -3.34 1.78 5.62
CA PHE A 487 -4.42 1.24 6.47
C PHE A 487 -5.35 2.31 7.06
N ARG A 488 -4.94 3.59 7.05
CA ARG A 488 -5.66 4.66 7.76
C ARG A 488 -6.78 5.30 6.95
N HIS A 489 -6.77 5.19 5.62
CA HIS A 489 -7.78 5.80 4.75
C HIS A 489 -9.11 5.03 4.76
N LYS A 490 -9.06 3.68 4.77
CA LYS A 490 -10.26 2.81 4.69
C LYS A 490 -11.15 2.81 5.95
N SER A 491 -10.65 3.34 7.07
CA SER A 491 -11.35 3.46 8.36
C SER A 491 -11.83 4.88 8.66
N ALA A 492 -11.74 5.82 7.71
CA ALA A 492 -12.15 7.21 7.89
C ALA A 492 -13.66 7.38 7.66
N GLY A 493 -14.41 7.83 8.69
CA GLY A 493 -15.83 8.20 8.55
C GLY A 493 -16.86 7.19 9.05
N ALA A 494 -16.43 6.02 9.57
CA ALA A 494 -17.34 4.99 10.09
C ALA A 494 -18.02 5.36 11.42
N PHE A 495 -17.44 6.29 12.18
CA PHE A 495 -17.96 6.73 13.47
C PHE A 495 -18.01 8.26 13.52
N GLY A 496 -19.24 8.80 13.56
CA GLY A 496 -19.53 10.23 13.57
C GLY A 496 -20.94 10.50 13.05
N PRO A 497 -21.55 11.64 13.41
CA PRO A 497 -22.89 11.97 12.94
C PRO A 497 -22.89 12.21 11.42
N ASP A 498 -23.98 11.86 10.74
CA ASP A 498 -24.04 11.64 9.29
C ASP A 498 -23.56 12.85 8.46
N LEU A 499 -23.91 14.07 8.87
CA LEU A 499 -23.48 15.30 8.19
C LEU A 499 -21.97 15.52 8.23
N ALA A 500 -21.34 15.26 9.39
CA ALA A 500 -19.92 15.54 9.62
C ALA A 500 -18.99 14.45 9.06
N LYS A 501 -19.53 13.33 8.53
CA LYS A 501 -18.73 12.18 8.07
C LYS A 501 -17.78 12.55 6.94
N LYS A 502 -18.27 13.27 5.93
CA LYS A 502 -17.48 13.69 4.74
C LYS A 502 -16.34 14.61 5.15
N LEU A 503 -16.63 15.64 5.95
CA LEU A 503 -15.62 16.59 6.41
C LEU A 503 -14.63 15.96 7.39
N SER A 504 -15.07 14.99 8.20
CA SER A 504 -14.18 14.21 9.07
C SER A 504 -13.20 13.36 8.29
N ALA A 505 -13.63 12.79 7.15
CA ALA A 505 -12.73 12.08 6.25
C ALA A 505 -11.68 13.03 5.66
N LEU A 506 -12.10 14.21 5.17
CA LEU A 506 -11.19 15.23 4.65
C LEU A 506 -10.14 15.67 5.70
N VAL A 507 -10.56 16.05 6.90
CA VAL A 507 -9.64 16.47 7.99
C VAL A 507 -8.61 15.38 8.34
N LYS A 508 -8.99 14.11 8.21
CA LYS A 508 -8.09 12.97 8.45
C LYS A 508 -7.12 12.77 7.29
N MET A 509 -7.56 12.92 6.04
CA MET A 509 -6.69 12.89 4.87
C MET A 509 -5.67 14.03 4.92
N GLU A 510 -6.11 15.24 5.23
CA GLU A 510 -5.25 16.42 5.38
C GLU A 510 -4.18 16.24 6.47
N LYS A 511 -4.54 15.58 7.57
CA LYS A 511 -3.57 15.21 8.62
C LYS A 511 -2.49 14.25 8.10
N ASN A 512 -2.83 13.36 7.17
CA ASN A 512 -1.86 12.43 6.59
C ASN A 512 -0.92 13.17 5.63
N VAL A 513 -1.46 14.05 4.78
CA VAL A 513 -0.67 14.89 3.87
C VAL A 513 0.36 15.71 4.66
N MET A 514 -0.08 16.39 5.72
CA MET A 514 0.80 17.15 6.60
C MET A 514 1.95 16.31 7.19
N ARG A 515 1.67 15.07 7.63
CA ARG A 515 2.72 14.16 8.14
C ARG A 515 3.70 13.71 7.06
N SER A 516 3.23 13.52 5.83
CA SER A 516 4.09 13.20 4.70
C SER A 516 4.99 14.38 4.37
N MET A 517 4.47 15.61 4.41
CA MET A 517 5.27 16.83 4.24
C MET A 517 6.34 17.00 5.34
N GLU A 518 6.00 16.73 6.61
CA GLU A 518 7.00 16.72 7.71
C GLU A 518 8.12 15.69 7.50
N LEU A 519 7.81 14.56 6.87
CA LEU A 519 8.82 13.55 6.58
C LEU A 519 9.73 14.05 5.46
N VAL A 520 9.15 14.54 4.37
CA VAL A 520 9.91 15.08 3.23
C VAL A 520 10.87 16.18 3.67
N SER A 521 10.42 17.11 4.53
CA SER A 521 11.27 18.17 5.07
C SER A 521 12.49 17.61 5.82
N ARG A 522 12.30 16.63 6.72
CA ARG A 522 13.40 16.00 7.46
C ARG A 522 14.36 15.23 6.56
N GLU A 523 13.84 14.40 5.66
CA GLU A 523 14.66 13.61 4.75
C GLU A 523 15.47 14.54 3.83
N ARG A 524 14.90 15.67 3.39
CA ARG A 524 15.59 16.65 2.56
C ARG A 524 16.76 17.32 3.29
N MET A 525 16.61 17.62 4.59
CA MET A 525 17.70 18.12 5.43
C MET A 525 18.81 17.08 5.60
N GLU A 526 18.47 15.80 5.73
CA GLU A 526 19.45 14.71 5.81
C GLU A 526 20.18 14.52 4.46
N VAL A 527 19.45 14.57 3.34
CA VAL A 527 20.03 14.54 1.98
C VAL A 527 21.04 15.69 1.77
N ALA A 528 20.70 16.90 2.22
CA ALA A 528 21.61 18.05 2.15
C ALA A 528 22.94 17.79 2.88
N GLN A 529 22.88 17.20 4.08
CA GLN A 529 24.07 16.86 4.87
C GLN A 529 24.91 15.78 4.18
N GLN A 530 24.26 14.74 3.67
CA GLN A 530 24.96 13.65 2.98
C GLN A 530 25.63 14.12 1.69
N LEU A 531 25.00 15.04 0.95
CA LEU A 531 25.58 15.62 -0.27
C LEU A 531 26.89 16.37 0.02
N SER A 532 26.89 17.21 1.06
CA SER A 532 28.08 17.96 1.50
C SER A 532 29.20 17.02 1.97
N ILE A 533 28.88 15.99 2.75
CA ILE A 533 29.87 14.99 3.23
C ILE A 533 30.49 14.20 2.07
N TRP A 534 29.68 13.80 1.08
CA TRP A 534 30.19 13.10 -0.10
C TRP A 534 31.12 13.98 -0.94
N GLY A 535 30.73 15.25 -1.12
CA GLY A 535 31.50 16.23 -1.88
C GLY A 535 32.88 16.54 -1.29
N GLU A 536 33.02 16.50 0.04
CA GLU A 536 34.30 16.74 0.72
C GLU A 536 35.42 15.80 0.26
N ALA A 537 35.08 14.59 -0.21
CA ALA A 537 36.04 13.60 -0.69
C ALA A 537 36.39 13.72 -2.20
N CYS A 538 35.80 14.69 -2.91
CA CYS A 538 35.97 14.90 -4.35
C CYS A 538 36.98 16.01 -4.66
N ASP A 539 37.12 16.37 -5.94
CA ASP A 539 37.92 17.51 -6.40
C ASP A 539 37.42 18.84 -5.78
N ASP A 540 38.30 19.85 -5.73
CA ASP A 540 38.07 21.12 -5.04
C ASP A 540 36.81 21.88 -5.53
N ASP A 541 36.54 21.85 -6.83
CA ASP A 541 35.36 22.46 -7.47
C ASP A 541 34.06 21.75 -7.06
N VAL A 542 34.06 20.43 -7.11
CA VAL A 542 32.93 19.59 -6.68
C VAL A 542 32.67 19.76 -5.19
N SER A 543 33.72 19.78 -4.37
CA SER A 543 33.64 19.94 -2.91
C SER A 543 32.98 21.27 -2.52
N ASP A 544 33.39 22.40 -3.11
CA ASP A 544 32.81 23.71 -2.82
C ASP A 544 31.35 23.81 -3.28
N VAL A 545 31.06 23.40 -4.52
CA VAL A 545 29.71 23.50 -5.10
C VAL A 545 28.72 22.63 -4.34
N THR A 546 29.09 21.39 -4.00
CA THR A 546 28.22 20.47 -3.25
C THR A 546 27.98 20.92 -1.80
N ASP A 547 28.94 21.58 -1.16
CA ASP A 547 28.75 22.22 0.14
C ASP A 547 27.66 23.32 0.07
N LYS A 548 27.77 24.25 -0.91
CA LYS A 548 26.77 25.32 -1.10
C LYS A 548 25.41 24.78 -1.54
N LEU A 549 25.37 23.75 -2.40
CA LEU A 549 24.12 23.06 -2.74
C LEU A 549 23.49 22.39 -1.52
N GLY A 550 24.29 21.82 -0.61
CA GLY A 550 23.84 21.33 0.68
C GLY A 550 23.12 22.42 1.49
N VAL A 551 23.72 23.62 1.59
CA VAL A 551 23.11 24.77 2.27
C VAL A 551 21.74 25.15 1.67
N LEU A 552 21.65 25.22 0.34
CA LEU A 552 20.40 25.53 -0.36
C LEU A 552 19.32 24.47 -0.14
N ILE A 553 19.66 23.17 -0.30
CA ILE A 553 18.73 22.05 -0.11
C ILE A 553 18.27 21.97 1.35
N TYR A 554 19.16 22.27 2.30
CA TYR A 554 18.80 22.34 3.72
C TYR A 554 17.77 23.45 3.98
N GLU A 555 17.97 24.64 3.43
CA GLU A 555 17.03 25.76 3.57
C GLU A 555 15.67 25.45 2.92
N ILE A 556 15.66 24.69 1.82
CA ILE A 556 14.40 24.18 1.25
C ILE A 556 13.64 23.33 2.29
N GLY A 557 14.33 22.43 3.00
CA GLY A 557 13.72 21.62 4.06
C GLY A 557 13.13 22.47 5.19
N GLU A 558 13.81 23.54 5.59
CA GLU A 558 13.33 24.49 6.61
C GLU A 558 12.10 25.28 6.14
N LEU A 559 12.08 25.72 4.87
CA LEU A 559 10.92 26.40 4.29
C LEU A 559 9.69 25.47 4.17
N GLU A 560 9.91 24.19 3.87
CA GLU A 560 8.85 23.18 3.92
C GLU A 560 8.31 23.00 5.34
N ASP A 561 9.17 23.00 6.36
CA ASP A 561 8.74 22.86 7.75
C ASP A 561 7.89 24.07 8.22
N GLN A 562 8.27 25.27 7.79
CA GLN A 562 7.49 26.50 8.02
C GLN A 562 6.14 26.48 7.27
N PHE A 563 6.11 25.91 6.06
CA PHE A 563 4.86 25.71 5.32
C PHE A 563 3.94 24.71 6.03
N VAL A 564 4.48 23.62 6.57
CA VAL A 564 3.72 22.63 7.35
C VAL A 564 3.01 23.26 8.55
N ASP A 565 3.68 24.17 9.27
CA ASP A 565 3.06 24.85 10.42
C ASP A 565 1.87 25.73 9.98
N ARG A 566 1.95 26.39 8.82
CA ARG A 566 0.82 27.13 8.21
C ARG A 566 -0.27 26.18 7.70
N TYR A 567 0.12 25.04 7.15
CA TYR A 567 -0.82 24.02 6.67
C TYR A 567 -1.68 23.46 7.81
N ASP A 568 -1.12 23.32 9.02
CA ASP A 568 -1.90 22.87 10.18
C ASP A 568 -2.95 23.90 10.62
N GLN A 569 -2.68 25.21 10.51
CA GLN A 569 -3.70 26.22 10.77
C GLN A 569 -4.88 26.10 9.81
N TYR A 570 -4.62 25.93 8.51
CA TYR A 570 -5.65 25.61 7.52
C TYR A 570 -6.47 24.39 7.98
N ARG A 571 -5.80 23.29 8.32
CA ARG A 571 -6.47 22.07 8.78
C ARG A 571 -7.31 22.30 10.04
N VAL A 572 -6.83 23.08 11.00
CA VAL A 572 -7.56 23.40 12.24
C VAL A 572 -8.81 24.23 11.94
N THR A 573 -8.77 25.16 10.99
CA THR A 573 -9.96 25.90 10.56
C THR A 573 -11.01 24.99 9.92
N ILE A 574 -10.61 24.03 9.07
CA ILE A 574 -11.54 23.02 8.52
C ILE A 574 -12.09 22.11 9.62
N LYS A 575 -11.27 21.74 10.61
CA LYS A 575 -11.72 20.99 11.79
C LYS A 575 -12.78 21.75 12.60
N SER A 576 -12.67 23.08 12.68
CA SER A 576 -13.67 23.93 13.34
C SER A 576 -15.03 23.85 12.62
N ILE A 577 -15.07 23.88 11.28
CA ILE A 577 -16.31 23.69 10.50
C ILE A 577 -16.96 22.35 10.85
N ARG A 578 -16.16 21.26 10.88
CA ARG A 578 -16.65 19.92 11.24
C ARG A 578 -17.24 19.83 12.63
N ASN A 579 -16.66 20.54 13.61
CA ASN A 579 -17.20 20.58 14.96
C ASN A 579 -18.58 21.27 15.00
N ILE A 580 -18.75 22.34 14.21
CA ILE A 580 -20.02 23.07 14.11
C ILE A 580 -21.08 22.21 13.43
N GLU A 581 -20.74 21.54 12.31
CA GLU A 581 -21.63 20.56 11.67
C GLU A 581 -22.10 19.48 12.65
N ALA A 582 -21.18 18.94 13.46
CA ALA A 582 -21.52 17.93 14.46
C ALA A 582 -22.45 18.48 15.56
N SER A 583 -22.30 19.75 15.96
CA SER A 583 -23.16 20.38 16.97
C SER A 583 -24.58 20.70 16.49
N VAL A 584 -24.81 20.80 15.17
CA VAL A 584 -26.16 21.05 14.62
C VAL A 584 -26.99 19.77 14.54
N GLN A 585 -26.36 18.60 14.48
CA GLN A 585 -27.04 17.30 14.32
C GLN A 585 -28.12 17.01 15.37
N PRO A 586 -27.90 17.25 16.69
CA PRO A 586 -28.94 17.07 17.71
C PRO A 586 -30.22 17.87 17.46
N SER A 587 -30.13 19.07 16.86
CA SER A 587 -31.32 19.88 16.55
C SER A 587 -32.17 19.25 15.43
N ARG A 588 -31.53 18.64 14.43
CA ARG A 588 -32.21 17.89 13.36
C ARG A 588 -32.84 16.61 13.88
N ASP A 589 -32.10 15.85 14.68
CA ASP A 589 -32.59 14.60 15.28
C ASP A 589 -33.79 14.86 16.19
N ARG A 590 -33.78 15.98 16.94
CA ARG A 590 -34.91 16.41 17.77
C ARG A 590 -36.14 16.74 16.92
N LYS A 591 -36.00 17.51 15.84
CA LYS A 591 -37.08 17.81 14.90
C LYS A 591 -37.68 16.53 14.29
N GLN A 592 -36.82 15.62 13.81
CA GLN A 592 -37.27 14.35 13.21
C GLN A 592 -38.02 13.48 14.23
N LYS A 593 -37.48 13.35 15.46
CA LYS A 593 -38.09 12.55 16.52
C LYS A 593 -39.48 13.05 16.91
N ILE A 594 -39.68 14.37 17.01
CA ILE A 594 -41.01 14.95 17.29
C ILE A 594 -41.97 14.69 16.12
N THR A 595 -41.49 14.84 14.89
CA THR A 595 -42.28 14.56 13.67
C THR A 595 -42.75 13.11 13.62
N ASP A 596 -41.85 12.16 13.90
CA ASP A 596 -42.17 10.72 13.93
C ASP A 596 -43.17 10.38 15.04
N GLN A 597 -43.05 11.03 16.22
CA GLN A 597 -43.99 10.88 17.32
C GLN A 597 -45.38 11.40 16.95
N ILE A 598 -45.46 12.54 16.26
CA ILE A 598 -46.73 13.08 15.73
C ILE A 598 -47.33 12.11 14.72
N ALA A 599 -46.55 11.59 13.76
CA ALA A 599 -47.02 10.64 12.77
C ALA A 599 -47.53 9.34 13.43
N GLN A 600 -46.81 8.82 14.41
CA GLN A 600 -47.20 7.61 15.14
C GLN A 600 -48.48 7.82 15.96
N LEU A 601 -48.64 8.97 16.62
CA LEU A 601 -49.84 9.29 17.40
C LEU A 601 -51.04 9.57 16.50
N LYS A 602 -50.87 10.27 15.38
CA LYS A 602 -51.93 10.49 14.39
C LYS A 602 -52.46 9.18 13.80
N TYR A 603 -51.58 8.19 13.62
CA TYR A 603 -51.98 6.86 13.12
C TYR A 603 -52.68 6.00 14.20
N LYS A 604 -52.17 5.98 15.43
CA LYS A 604 -52.68 5.11 16.51
C LYS A 604 -53.88 5.69 17.27
N GLU A 605 -53.85 6.97 17.59
CA GLU A 605 -54.79 7.65 18.48
C GLU A 605 -55.08 9.08 17.97
N PRO A 606 -55.93 9.23 16.93
CA PRO A 606 -56.16 10.53 16.30
C PRO A 606 -56.83 11.57 17.23
N ASN A 607 -57.50 11.12 18.30
CA ASN A 607 -58.20 11.99 19.26
C ASN A 607 -57.37 12.35 20.50
N SER A 608 -56.06 12.03 20.52
CA SER A 608 -55.21 12.28 21.69
C SER A 608 -54.87 13.77 21.84
N PRO A 609 -55.11 14.41 23.00
CA PRO A 609 -54.78 15.82 23.23
C PRO A 609 -53.26 16.10 23.20
N ARG A 610 -52.44 15.03 23.27
CA ARG A 610 -50.98 15.10 23.18
C ARG A 610 -50.47 15.56 21.80
N ILE A 611 -51.28 15.41 20.75
CA ILE A 611 -50.95 15.84 19.39
C ILE A 611 -50.74 17.36 19.35
N VAL A 612 -51.64 18.13 19.97
CA VAL A 612 -51.58 19.61 19.99
C VAL A 612 -50.31 20.09 20.71
N VAL A 613 -49.92 19.42 21.80
CA VAL A 613 -48.70 19.75 22.54
C VAL A 613 -47.45 19.47 21.71
N LEU A 614 -47.39 18.31 21.04
CA LEU A 614 -46.26 17.95 20.18
C LEU A 614 -46.16 18.84 18.93
N GLU A 615 -47.29 19.28 18.38
CA GLU A 615 -47.30 20.24 17.27
C GLU A 615 -46.70 21.58 17.69
N GLN A 616 -47.02 22.08 18.89
CA GLN A 616 -46.40 23.28 19.44
C GLN A 616 -44.89 23.08 19.70
N GLU A 617 -44.49 21.91 20.20
CA GLU A 617 -43.07 21.55 20.38
C GLU A 617 -42.34 21.44 19.03
N LEU A 618 -43.00 20.97 17.98
CA LEU A 618 -42.44 20.90 16.63
C LEU A 618 -42.13 22.29 16.11
N VAL A 619 -43.09 23.24 16.19
CA VAL A 619 -42.88 24.64 15.75
C VAL A 619 -41.65 25.26 16.44
N ARG A 620 -41.48 25.01 17.75
CA ARG A 620 -40.29 25.47 18.48
C ARG A 620 -39.01 24.80 17.98
N ALA A 621 -39.01 23.48 17.81
CA ALA A 621 -37.86 22.72 17.31
C ALA A 621 -37.48 23.12 15.87
N GLU A 622 -38.47 23.49 15.04
CA GLU A 622 -38.25 24.00 13.70
C GLU A 622 -37.57 25.36 13.71
N ALA A 623 -38.02 26.29 14.55
CA ALA A 623 -37.36 27.59 14.72
C ALA A 623 -35.90 27.42 15.20
N GLU A 624 -35.66 26.56 16.20
CA GLU A 624 -34.31 26.23 16.69
C GLU A 624 -33.43 25.64 15.57
N SER A 625 -33.98 24.73 14.76
CA SER A 625 -33.26 24.13 13.62
C SER A 625 -32.95 25.17 12.54
N LEU A 626 -33.88 26.06 12.19
CA LEU A 626 -33.65 27.10 11.18
C LEU A 626 -32.52 28.07 11.57
N VAL A 627 -32.47 28.47 12.85
CA VAL A 627 -31.39 29.33 13.36
C VAL A 627 -30.05 28.59 13.31
N ALA A 628 -30.01 27.32 13.72
CA ALA A 628 -28.80 26.51 13.70
C ALA A 628 -28.28 26.28 12.26
N GLU A 629 -29.17 26.01 11.30
CA GLU A 629 -28.81 25.89 9.87
C GLU A 629 -28.26 27.20 9.29
N ALA A 630 -28.89 28.33 9.60
CA ALA A 630 -28.43 29.63 9.13
C ALA A 630 -27.02 29.96 9.68
N GLN A 631 -26.78 29.69 10.96
CA GLN A 631 -25.48 29.86 11.59
C GLN A 631 -24.42 28.95 10.96
N LEU A 632 -24.73 27.65 10.77
CA LEU A 632 -23.83 26.71 10.11
C LEU A 632 -23.46 27.19 8.70
N SER A 633 -24.46 27.62 7.94
CA SER A 633 -24.31 28.11 6.57
C SER A 633 -23.37 29.33 6.50
N ASN A 634 -23.55 30.30 7.40
CA ASN A 634 -22.74 31.52 7.45
C ASN A 634 -21.30 31.24 7.89
N ILE A 635 -21.12 30.50 8.99
CA ILE A 635 -19.79 30.20 9.52
C ILE A 635 -19.01 29.30 8.54
N THR A 636 -19.66 28.34 7.90
CA THR A 636 -19.01 27.48 6.90
C THR A 636 -18.45 28.31 5.76
N ARG A 637 -19.21 29.26 5.20
CA ARG A 637 -18.72 30.13 4.12
C ARG A 637 -17.57 31.03 4.56
N GLU A 638 -17.66 31.62 5.75
CA GLU A 638 -16.61 32.48 6.30
C GLU A 638 -15.30 31.70 6.52
N LYS A 639 -15.39 30.57 7.24
CA LYS A 639 -14.22 29.74 7.58
C LYS A 639 -13.63 29.05 6.36
N LEU A 640 -14.46 28.56 5.44
CA LEU A 640 -13.98 27.93 4.20
C LEU A 640 -13.17 28.92 3.36
N LYS A 641 -13.69 30.14 3.19
CA LYS A 641 -12.99 31.20 2.46
C LYS A 641 -11.68 31.57 3.17
N ALA A 642 -11.71 31.77 4.49
CA ALA A 642 -10.51 32.10 5.25
C ALA A 642 -9.44 30.98 5.17
N ALA A 643 -9.87 29.71 5.30
CA ALA A 643 -9.01 28.54 5.29
C ALA A 643 -8.22 28.42 3.97
N PHE A 644 -8.91 28.45 2.84
CA PHE A 644 -8.27 28.28 1.53
C PHE A 644 -7.48 29.52 1.10
N THR A 645 -7.93 30.74 1.43
CA THR A 645 -7.10 31.94 1.22
C THR A 645 -5.77 31.80 1.95
N TYR A 646 -5.79 31.41 3.22
CA TYR A 646 -4.58 31.23 4.02
C TYR A 646 -3.66 30.14 3.45
N GLN A 647 -4.23 29.00 3.05
CA GLN A 647 -3.46 27.91 2.44
C GLN A 647 -2.79 28.34 1.12
N PHE A 648 -3.54 29.00 0.23
CA PHE A 648 -3.01 29.41 -1.08
C PHE A 648 -1.95 30.52 -0.95
N ASP A 649 -2.12 31.45 -0.02
CA ASP A 649 -1.09 32.48 0.25
C ASP A 649 0.19 31.86 0.82
N ALA A 650 0.06 30.93 1.78
CA ALA A 650 1.20 30.19 2.33
C ALA A 650 1.92 29.33 1.27
N MET A 651 1.15 28.67 0.39
CA MET A 651 1.70 27.85 -0.68
C MET A 651 2.41 28.69 -1.74
N ARG A 652 1.84 29.85 -2.11
CA ARG A 652 2.48 30.78 -3.04
C ARG A 652 3.83 31.27 -2.52
N GLU A 653 3.89 31.70 -1.26
CA GLU A 653 5.16 32.07 -0.63
C GLU A 653 6.19 30.94 -0.68
N HIS A 654 5.77 29.73 -0.33
CA HIS A 654 6.64 28.56 -0.33
C HIS A 654 7.20 28.25 -1.72
N CYS A 655 6.33 28.22 -2.74
CA CYS A 655 6.73 27.93 -4.12
C CYS A 655 7.63 29.01 -4.73
N GLU A 656 7.41 30.28 -4.43
CA GLU A 656 8.25 31.37 -4.95
C GLU A 656 9.63 31.37 -4.29
N LYS A 657 9.72 31.15 -2.98
CA LYS A 657 11.01 30.99 -2.29
C LYS A 657 11.77 29.77 -2.78
N LEU A 658 11.06 28.66 -3.06
CA LEU A 658 11.64 27.48 -3.71
C LEU A 658 12.20 27.81 -5.11
N ALA A 659 11.46 28.59 -5.91
CA ALA A 659 11.90 28.99 -7.24
C ALA A 659 13.16 29.86 -7.20
N ILE A 660 13.26 30.78 -6.23
CA ILE A 660 14.46 31.58 -5.98
C ILE A 660 15.66 30.67 -5.69
N ILE A 661 15.52 29.74 -4.74
CA ILE A 661 16.60 28.80 -4.39
C ILE A 661 16.99 27.92 -5.57
N ALA A 662 16.02 27.42 -6.35
CA ALA A 662 16.30 26.61 -7.54
C ALA A 662 17.07 27.38 -8.61
N GLY A 663 16.80 28.69 -8.77
CA GLY A 663 17.55 29.57 -9.66
C GLY A 663 19.01 29.70 -9.24
N PHE A 664 19.27 30.05 -7.97
CA PHE A 664 20.63 30.18 -7.45
C PHE A 664 21.38 28.84 -7.39
N GLY A 665 20.68 27.74 -7.10
CA GLY A 665 21.26 26.39 -7.17
C GLY A 665 21.76 26.03 -8.57
N LYS A 666 21.10 26.53 -9.63
CA LYS A 666 21.58 26.36 -11.00
C LYS A 666 22.82 27.21 -11.29
N HIS A 667 22.88 28.44 -10.77
CA HIS A 667 24.07 29.30 -10.91
C HIS A 667 25.30 28.71 -10.22
N LEU A 668 25.12 28.00 -9.08
CA LEU A 668 26.23 27.27 -8.46
C LEU A 668 26.82 26.18 -9.35
N LEU A 669 26.01 25.54 -10.20
CA LEU A 669 26.48 24.50 -11.12
C LEU A 669 27.33 25.06 -12.27
N GLU A 670 27.21 26.35 -12.59
CA GLU A 670 28.04 27.01 -13.62
C GLU A 670 29.51 27.14 -13.18
N LEU A 671 29.80 26.96 -11.89
CA LEU A 671 31.16 26.95 -11.34
C LEU A 671 31.88 25.61 -11.51
N VAL A 672 31.17 24.55 -11.87
CA VAL A 672 31.75 23.21 -12.12
C VAL A 672 32.26 23.14 -13.54
N ASP A 673 33.54 22.80 -13.72
CA ASP A 673 34.14 22.59 -15.03
C ASP A 673 33.81 21.17 -15.54
N ASP A 674 32.97 21.08 -16.58
CA ASP A 674 32.57 19.82 -17.21
C ASP A 674 33.53 19.38 -18.33
N SER A 675 34.63 20.11 -18.54
CA SER A 675 35.60 19.76 -19.57
C SER A 675 36.28 18.40 -19.28
N PRO A 676 36.34 17.49 -20.27
CA PRO A 676 36.94 16.18 -20.08
C PRO A 676 38.47 16.31 -20.00
N VAL A 677 39.07 15.64 -19.01
CA VAL A 677 40.52 15.65 -18.81
C VAL A 677 41.17 14.44 -19.48
N THR A 678 42.35 14.64 -20.08
CA THR A 678 43.08 13.54 -20.70
C THR A 678 43.68 12.61 -19.62
N PRO A 679 43.66 11.27 -19.80
CA PRO A 679 44.20 10.37 -18.79
C PRO A 679 45.68 10.66 -18.47
N GLY A 680 45.96 11.02 -17.22
CA GLY A 680 47.31 11.37 -16.73
C GLY A 680 47.56 12.87 -16.57
N GLU A 681 46.68 13.72 -17.07
CA GLU A 681 46.67 15.17 -16.82
C GLU A 681 45.85 15.49 -15.56
N THR A 682 46.27 16.49 -14.78
CA THR A 682 45.52 16.97 -13.60
C THR A 682 44.57 18.09 -14.00
N ARG A 683 43.42 18.19 -13.32
CA ARG A 683 42.48 19.33 -13.45
C ARG A 683 43.18 20.67 -13.14
N ASN A 684 42.66 21.75 -13.71
CA ASN A 684 43.10 23.11 -13.38
C ASN A 684 42.75 23.44 -11.91
N ALA A 685 43.51 24.36 -11.31
CA ALA A 685 43.21 24.83 -9.96
C ALA A 685 41.87 25.59 -9.93
N TYR A 686 41.02 25.23 -8.97
CA TYR A 686 39.70 25.85 -8.78
C TYR A 686 39.81 27.18 -8.00
N ASP A 687 39.16 28.23 -8.51
CA ASP A 687 39.11 29.58 -7.91
C ASP A 687 37.67 30.14 -7.86
N GLY A 688 36.68 29.27 -7.64
CA GLY A 688 35.26 29.66 -7.59
C GLY A 688 34.74 30.01 -6.20
N TYR A 689 35.57 29.93 -5.15
CA TYR A 689 35.14 30.06 -3.74
C TYR A 689 34.49 31.41 -3.39
N GLU A 690 34.97 32.51 -3.99
CA GLU A 690 34.37 33.83 -3.76
C GLU A 690 33.02 33.97 -4.49
N ALA A 691 32.92 33.43 -5.70
CA ALA A 691 31.70 33.44 -6.48
C ALA A 691 30.61 32.57 -5.84
N SER A 692 30.95 31.35 -5.40
CA SER A 692 30.01 30.43 -4.74
C SER A 692 29.46 31.03 -3.44
N LYS A 693 30.31 31.73 -2.68
CA LYS A 693 29.93 32.51 -1.50
C LYS A 693 28.95 33.64 -1.84
N ALA A 694 29.26 34.44 -2.85
CA ALA A 694 28.43 35.57 -3.25
C ALA A 694 27.02 35.09 -3.66
N ILE A 695 26.92 33.98 -4.40
CA ILE A 695 25.64 33.37 -4.81
C ILE A 695 24.77 33.01 -3.58
N ILE A 696 25.36 32.48 -2.51
CA ILE A 696 24.63 32.19 -1.28
C ILE A 696 24.16 33.47 -0.57
N GLN A 697 24.99 34.50 -0.52
CA GLN A 697 24.61 35.80 0.06
C GLN A 697 23.44 36.43 -0.72
N ASP A 698 23.52 36.42 -2.05
CA ASP A 698 22.45 36.91 -2.92
C ASP A 698 21.14 36.12 -2.73
N CYS A 699 21.25 34.80 -2.52
CA CYS A 699 20.09 33.96 -2.22
C CYS A 699 19.47 34.30 -0.85
N GLU A 700 20.29 34.52 0.18
CA GLU A 700 19.82 34.95 1.51
C GLU A 700 19.11 36.31 1.43
N ASP A 701 19.70 37.27 0.72
CA ASP A 701 19.13 38.60 0.52
C ASP A 701 17.81 38.54 -0.29
N ALA A 702 17.74 37.68 -1.32
CA ALA A 702 16.51 37.49 -2.08
C ALA A 702 15.39 36.85 -1.23
N LEU A 703 15.71 35.89 -0.37
CA LEU A 703 14.74 35.23 0.52
C LEU A 703 14.26 36.17 1.64
N THR A 704 15.16 36.97 2.21
CA THR A 704 14.86 37.93 3.29
C THR A 704 13.97 39.08 2.81
N ASN A 705 14.22 39.58 1.60
CA ASN A 705 13.49 40.68 0.98
C ASN A 705 12.21 40.24 0.24
N TRP A 706 11.92 38.94 0.18
CA TRP A 706 10.70 38.46 -0.47
C TRP A 706 9.43 38.94 0.26
N VAL A 707 8.50 39.52 -0.50
CA VAL A 707 7.21 40.05 -0.05
C VAL A 707 6.13 39.67 -1.06
N SER A 708 4.92 39.34 -0.56
CA SER A 708 3.77 38.92 -1.39
C SER A 708 3.32 39.92 -2.47
N GLN A 709 3.65 41.20 -2.31
CA GLN A 709 3.38 42.28 -3.28
C GLN A 709 4.36 42.28 -4.47
N ASN A 710 5.58 41.81 -4.25
CA ASN A 710 6.63 41.70 -5.26
C ASN A 710 6.63 40.31 -5.94
N ALA A 711 5.57 39.53 -5.73
CA ALA A 711 5.40 38.21 -6.30
C ALA A 711 5.43 38.25 -7.83
N SER A 712 6.32 37.46 -8.44
CA SER A 712 6.48 37.38 -9.89
C SER A 712 5.28 36.71 -10.58
N VAL A 713 4.59 35.81 -9.85
CA VAL A 713 3.44 35.06 -10.35
C VAL A 713 2.14 35.75 -9.94
N SER A 714 1.54 36.49 -10.87
CA SER A 714 0.22 37.13 -10.69
C SER A 714 -0.85 36.45 -11.54
N SER A 715 -1.98 36.08 -10.93
CA SER A 715 -3.09 35.42 -11.61
C SER A 715 -3.92 36.42 -12.43
N LYS A 716 -3.71 36.44 -13.75
CA LYS A 716 -4.51 37.26 -14.67
C LYS A 716 -5.79 36.50 -15.06
N LEU A 717 -6.90 36.77 -14.36
CA LEU A 717 -8.23 36.29 -14.74
C LEU A 717 -8.59 36.72 -16.18
N SER A 718 -9.26 35.88 -16.97
CA SER A 718 -9.73 36.26 -18.31
C SER A 718 -10.77 37.37 -18.23
N GLN A 719 -10.90 38.21 -19.26
CA GLN A 719 -11.89 39.29 -19.29
C GLN A 719 -13.33 38.78 -19.08
N ARG A 720 -13.67 37.60 -19.63
CA ARG A 720 -14.97 36.92 -19.40
C ARG A 720 -15.18 36.55 -17.94
N SER A 721 -14.16 35.99 -17.28
CA SER A 721 -14.26 35.62 -15.86
C SER A 721 -14.35 36.85 -14.94
N ARG A 722 -13.65 37.95 -15.26
CA ARG A 722 -13.74 39.22 -14.51
C ARG A 722 -15.11 39.85 -14.65
N THR A 723 -15.64 39.95 -15.85
CA THR A 723 -16.98 40.53 -16.10
C THR A 723 -18.09 39.71 -15.43
N LEU A 724 -18.01 38.38 -15.47
CA LEU A 724 -18.95 37.51 -14.74
C LEU A 724 -18.85 37.68 -13.22
N SER A 725 -17.62 37.72 -12.68
CA SER A 725 -17.39 37.93 -11.25
C SER A 725 -17.89 39.31 -10.79
N GLN A 726 -17.64 40.35 -11.58
CA GLN A 726 -18.08 41.72 -11.29
C GLN A 726 -19.59 41.87 -11.42
N ARG A 727 -20.21 41.26 -12.44
CA ARG A 727 -21.67 41.20 -12.58
C ARG A 727 -22.32 40.49 -11.40
N ARG A 728 -21.72 39.37 -10.94
CA ARG A 728 -22.19 38.65 -9.75
C ARG A 728 -22.04 39.49 -8.48
N LYS A 729 -20.89 40.16 -8.27
CA LYS A 729 -20.68 41.07 -7.13
C LYS A 729 -21.68 42.23 -7.13
N ASN A 730 -21.92 42.84 -8.28
CA ASN A 730 -22.88 43.93 -8.43
C ASN A 730 -24.32 43.46 -8.19
N ALA A 731 -24.68 42.26 -8.66
CA ALA A 731 -26.00 41.67 -8.40
C ALA A 731 -26.22 41.34 -6.92
N VAL A 732 -25.18 40.85 -6.23
CA VAL A 732 -25.22 40.61 -4.78
C VAL A 732 -25.31 41.92 -4.00
N ALA A 733 -24.57 42.97 -4.41
CA ALA A 733 -24.66 44.29 -3.80
C ALA A 733 -26.07 44.92 -3.94
N ARG A 734 -26.67 44.82 -5.14
CA ARG A 734 -28.05 45.29 -5.38
C ARG A 734 -29.12 44.52 -4.59
N ARG A 735 -28.87 43.24 -4.26
CA ARG A 735 -29.75 42.46 -3.38
C ARG A 735 -29.54 42.75 -1.89
N ALA A 736 -28.41 43.35 -1.53
CA ALA A 736 -28.09 43.72 -0.15
C ALA A 736 -28.63 45.13 0.21
N GLU A 737 -28.87 45.99 -0.79
CA GLU A 737 -29.78 47.13 -0.63
C GLU A 737 -31.21 46.59 -0.50
N GLY A 738 -31.84 46.83 0.65
CA GLY A 738 -33.11 46.22 1.02
C GLY A 738 -34.22 46.46 -0.01
N VAL A 739 -34.95 45.40 -0.33
CA VAL A 739 -36.22 45.50 -1.06
C VAL A 739 -37.24 46.13 -0.11
N ASP A 740 -37.67 47.36 -0.40
CA ASP A 740 -38.73 48.04 0.35
C ASP A 740 -40.09 47.39 0.03
N LEU A 741 -40.63 46.65 0.99
CA LEU A 741 -41.89 45.91 0.88
C LEU A 741 -43.10 46.71 1.40
N SER A 742 -42.93 48.01 1.71
CA SER A 742 -44.00 48.87 2.25
C SER A 742 -45.17 49.13 1.28
N HIS A 743 -45.09 48.69 0.03
CA HIS A 743 -46.12 48.89 -0.99
C HIS A 743 -47.07 47.69 -1.23
N GLN A 744 -46.96 46.61 -0.45
CA GLN A 744 -47.68 45.37 -0.77
C GLN A 744 -49.07 45.21 -0.11
N ASP A 745 -49.45 46.11 0.80
CA ASP A 745 -50.78 46.13 1.41
C ASP A 745 -51.65 47.25 0.80
N GLN A 746 -52.40 46.93 -0.26
CA GLN A 746 -53.57 47.73 -0.64
C GLN A 746 -54.79 47.24 0.16
N PRO A 747 -55.61 48.14 0.76
CA PRO A 747 -56.77 47.73 1.54
C PRO A 747 -57.88 47.18 0.64
N LEU A 748 -58.38 45.99 1.01
CA LEU A 748 -59.58 45.37 0.42
C LEU A 748 -60.83 46.16 0.83
N GLU A 749 -61.30 47.04 -0.04
CA GLU A 749 -62.68 47.54 0.00
C GLU A 749 -63.43 47.18 -1.30
N ASN A 750 -64.61 46.60 -1.09
CA ASN A 750 -65.67 46.30 -2.07
C ASN A 750 -65.33 45.39 -3.25
N ARG A 751 -65.58 44.09 -3.05
CA ARG A 751 -65.99 43.23 -4.17
C ARG A 751 -67.18 42.35 -3.78
N GLU A 752 -68.36 42.85 -4.12
CA GLU A 752 -69.60 42.09 -4.17
C GLU A 752 -69.51 40.93 -5.18
N SER A 753 -70.32 39.91 -4.90
CA SER A 753 -70.58 38.66 -5.61
C SER A 753 -70.34 38.58 -7.13
N GLY A 754 -69.71 37.47 -7.56
CA GLY A 754 -70.36 36.62 -8.57
C GLY A 754 -69.96 36.73 -10.04
N LEU A 755 -68.68 36.91 -10.38
CA LEU A 755 -68.22 36.73 -11.77
C LEU A 755 -67.09 35.70 -11.84
N TRP A 756 -67.44 34.51 -12.33
CA TRP A 756 -66.51 33.48 -12.78
C TRP A 756 -65.92 33.96 -14.11
N ILE A 757 -64.61 34.17 -14.17
CA ILE A 757 -63.91 34.56 -15.40
C ILE A 757 -63.54 33.26 -16.16
N PRO A 758 -64.00 33.06 -17.41
CA PRO A 758 -63.66 31.87 -18.19
C PRO A 758 -62.15 31.75 -18.45
N ALA A 759 -61.66 30.49 -18.49
CA ALA A 759 -60.24 30.14 -18.60
C ALA A 759 -59.51 30.63 -19.88
N SER A 760 -60.22 31.26 -20.82
CA SER A 760 -59.66 31.80 -22.06
C SER A 760 -59.03 33.20 -21.93
N GLU A 761 -59.16 33.88 -20.77
CA GLU A 761 -58.56 35.20 -20.54
C GLU A 761 -57.30 35.20 -19.63
N HIS A 762 -56.83 34.03 -19.19
CA HIS A 762 -55.50 33.94 -18.60
C HIS A 762 -54.43 33.98 -19.71
N GLN A 763 -53.75 35.12 -19.87
CA GLN A 763 -52.51 35.17 -20.65
C GLN A 763 -51.49 34.21 -20.04
N GLY A 764 -51.18 33.16 -20.80
CA GLY A 764 -50.29 32.08 -20.39
C GLY A 764 -48.82 32.49 -20.39
N ASN A 765 -48.13 32.20 -19.29
CA ASN A 765 -46.71 31.86 -19.30
C ASN A 765 -46.63 30.38 -18.96
N GLY A 766 -46.68 29.55 -20.00
CA GLY A 766 -46.50 28.11 -19.94
C GLY A 766 -45.04 27.75 -19.75
N TYR A 767 -44.84 26.72 -18.93
CA TYR A 767 -43.64 25.91 -18.87
C TYR A 767 -43.60 25.02 -20.11
N GLU A 768 -42.47 24.95 -20.82
CA GLU A 768 -42.15 23.85 -21.72
C GLU A 768 -40.82 23.23 -21.29
N ASP A 769 -40.93 21.96 -20.91
CA ASP A 769 -39.86 20.97 -20.76
C ASP A 769 -39.23 20.68 -22.12
N GLU A 770 -37.90 20.62 -22.21
CA GLU A 770 -37.23 19.85 -23.28
C GLU A 770 -35.97 19.17 -22.72
N GLU A 771 -36.07 17.84 -22.57
CA GLU A 771 -34.94 16.91 -22.49
C GLU A 771 -34.39 16.60 -23.91
N GLU A 772 -33.08 16.34 -23.93
CA GLU A 772 -32.19 15.68 -24.91
C GLU A 772 -32.74 15.14 -26.25
N GLU A 773 -32.08 15.48 -27.39
CA GLU A 773 -31.35 14.51 -28.25
C GLU A 773 -30.54 15.18 -29.38
N ASP A 774 -29.55 14.42 -29.86
CA ASP A 774 -28.47 14.71 -30.82
C ASP A 774 -28.86 15.28 -32.20
N LEU A 775 -27.92 16.00 -32.86
CA LEU A 775 -27.38 15.74 -34.22
C LEU A 775 -26.70 16.97 -34.85
N ASP A 776 -25.45 16.74 -35.27
CA ASP A 776 -24.78 17.23 -36.49
C ASP A 776 -24.97 18.69 -36.96
N ALA A 777 -23.88 19.46 -36.86
CA ALA A 777 -23.64 20.62 -37.73
C ALA A 777 -22.19 20.62 -38.25
N PRO A 778 -21.96 21.05 -39.50
CA PRO A 778 -21.10 20.34 -40.45
C PRO A 778 -19.63 20.77 -40.45
N SER A 779 -18.80 19.83 -40.86
CA SER A 779 -17.44 20.06 -41.35
C SER A 779 -17.43 20.93 -42.61
N THR A 780 -16.71 22.05 -42.58
CA THR A 780 -16.07 22.61 -43.78
C THR A 780 -14.60 22.85 -43.49
N VAL A 781 -13.79 21.91 -43.98
CA VAL A 781 -12.33 21.99 -44.11
C VAL A 781 -12.00 22.78 -45.39
N THR A 782 -10.81 23.39 -45.41
CA THR A 782 -10.13 24.12 -46.52
C THR A 782 -10.59 25.59 -46.67
N THR A 783 -9.72 26.60 -46.77
CA THR A 783 -8.37 26.63 -47.35
C THR A 783 -7.65 27.90 -46.86
N GLU A 784 -6.34 27.81 -46.63
CA GLU A 784 -5.45 28.96 -46.56
C GLU A 784 -5.50 29.77 -47.88
N THR A 785 -5.55 31.10 -47.77
CA THR A 785 -5.03 32.01 -48.81
C THR A 785 -4.46 33.27 -48.15
N ARG A 786 -3.13 33.22 -48.00
CA ARG A 786 -2.11 34.26 -48.24
C ARG A 786 -2.58 35.62 -48.79
N GLY A 787 -2.05 36.70 -48.21
CA GLY A 787 -2.04 38.08 -48.69
C GLY A 787 -2.46 39.04 -47.56
N ARG A 788 -1.66 40.00 -47.10
CA ARG A 788 -0.94 41.00 -47.89
C ARG A 788 0.17 41.66 -47.07
N GLU A 789 1.35 41.64 -47.67
CA GLU A 789 2.53 42.45 -47.39
C GLU A 789 2.30 43.91 -47.85
N GLU A 790 3.22 44.80 -47.46
CA GLU A 790 3.36 46.22 -47.87
C GLU A 790 2.53 47.21 -47.05
N GLU A 791 3.10 48.27 -46.46
CA GLU A 791 4.21 49.09 -46.95
C GLU A 791 4.85 49.90 -45.81
N ARG A 792 6.18 50.10 -45.89
CA ARG A 792 6.95 51.05 -45.09
C ARG A 792 6.49 52.48 -45.37
N ILE A 793 6.63 53.41 -44.41
CA ILE A 793 7.31 54.71 -44.59
C ILE A 793 7.76 55.22 -43.22
N ALA A 794 8.95 55.81 -43.22
CA ALA A 794 9.79 56.21 -42.11
C ALA A 794 9.25 57.41 -41.29
N ALA A 795 9.61 57.41 -40.00
CA ALA A 795 10.25 58.52 -39.30
C ALA A 795 11.02 57.96 -38.10
#